data_AF-A0A7C3GSE2-F1
#
_entry.id   AF-A0A7C3GSE2-F1
#
_cell.length_a   1.000
_cell.length_b   1.000
_cell.length_c   1.000
_cell.angle_alpha   90.00
_cell.angle_beta   90.00
_cell.angle_gamma   90.00
#
_symmetry.space_group_name_H-M   'P 1'
#
loop_
_entity.id
_entity.type
_entity.pdbx_description
1 polymer ?
#
loop_
_entity_poly.entity_id
_entity_poly.type
_entity_poly.pdbx_seq_one_letter_code
_entity_poly.pdbx_strand_id
1 'polypeptide(L)'
;TGSDFDHFDGWGPHQLAVDSQNRLYVTDAGNTRVQGFDSNGAYLTTIGGSNGNRTSQFRHVVGIAIGPDDTVYTTEIFDNHRIQKFAPGVPGWKQVNLNGFGDPENGILYSLAPFQGHLYAGTYNSNGAQLWRTGSDWTAVTTDGFGNPYNNSIPHLIEFKNRLYAGTSNWNGNTNQTEGGEIWRSDDGLNWTQVISQGFGDPTNGSIFRLAVFSDTLYAGTHSYTSTHGAEIWRSTSGDVGSWERVAENGLGNANNVAIRSFAVFSNTLFAGISNYTDGAQVWRSTNGITWTQVATGGFGNAYRPSTAALAVFQNRLYASTSGGYGACVWRCTICDGSDWEQVITDGFGNPNTTPASALEVFGDSLYFVMGNPVTGMEVWRTLNGTQWEQVAFAGLGDSNNSLSGWDNSVTVWNNRLYIGTWNWANGGEIWKKTVTADFTASPTDGPPGTDVAFTNLSGGDIVTTTWNFGDGSAPLVSSAAAVTHTYPLAGVYTVTLTVEDGVDTDVKTRPAYIRIAYPIYLPLVVRAYNPLLTLYDDFDNAAFDGFYNPLKWQFRGDSNYFTMQQQNGAMVLTSANAPAERDTVMVANMPQERTLQQVQRFQARLKISPDTNSWGGKIQISSDDLGVPGKTWWSASCDLVRYGGGTPSIGCGIGSSAGGEYGFDHPAEVNRWYTARIEIDPESARFCFYIDGMLQGCHTPADASALKTATNLTARIGAWNGDANPTGTLYFDDVYITPVGP
;
A
#
# COMPACT_ATOMS: atom_id res chain seq x y z
N THR A 1 -3.11 28.73 4.95
CA THR A 1 -3.00 27.53 5.79
C THR A 1 -4.40 27.13 6.19
N GLY A 2 -4.75 25.85 6.09
CA GLY A 2 -6.10 25.36 6.34
C GLY A 2 -6.18 23.85 6.19
N SER A 3 -7.29 23.27 6.65
CA SER A 3 -7.59 21.84 6.57
C SER A 3 -8.53 21.48 5.42
N ASP A 4 -9.00 22.46 4.65
CA ASP A 4 -9.78 22.27 3.42
C ASP A 4 -8.90 21.77 2.26
N PHE A 5 -9.46 21.53 1.06
CA PHE A 5 -8.69 20.95 -0.07
C PHE A 5 -7.91 21.98 -0.89
N ASP A 6 -8.21 23.27 -0.71
CA ASP A 6 -7.52 24.36 -1.38
C ASP A 6 -6.28 24.82 -0.60
N HIS A 7 -6.18 24.42 0.67
CA HIS A 7 -5.12 24.80 1.58
C HIS A 7 -4.41 23.59 2.20
N PHE A 8 -3.14 23.80 2.53
CA PHE A 8 -2.33 22.88 3.33
C PHE A 8 -2.15 23.47 4.73
N ASP A 9 -2.05 22.64 5.78
CA ASP A 9 -1.93 23.11 7.16
C ASP A 9 -0.48 23.15 7.66
N GLY A 10 -0.19 24.10 8.55
CA GLY A 10 0.98 24.22 9.43
C GLY A 10 2.37 23.88 8.88
N TRP A 11 2.61 22.59 8.62
CA TRP A 11 3.84 22.03 8.08
C TRP A 11 3.90 22.03 6.54
N GLY A 12 2.78 22.34 5.89
CA GLY A 12 2.67 22.52 4.45
C GLY A 12 2.76 21.23 3.64
N PRO A 13 2.66 21.34 2.30
CA PRO A 13 2.92 20.22 1.42
C PRO A 13 4.43 19.89 1.43
N HIS A 14 4.78 18.61 1.55
CA HIS A 14 6.20 18.19 1.65
C HIS A 14 6.76 17.61 0.36
N GLN A 15 6.04 16.66 -0.25
CA GLN A 15 6.47 15.98 -1.46
C GLN A 15 5.27 15.74 -2.36
N LEU A 16 5.54 15.73 -3.66
CA LEU A 16 4.58 15.35 -4.68
C LEU A 16 5.07 14.17 -5.49
N ALA A 17 4.14 13.42 -6.05
CA ALA A 17 4.42 12.41 -7.07
C ALA A 17 3.27 12.34 -8.07
N VAL A 18 3.56 11.93 -9.30
CA VAL A 18 2.60 11.86 -10.40
C VAL A 18 2.55 10.43 -10.90
N ASP A 19 1.35 9.90 -11.11
CA ASP A 19 1.16 8.56 -11.65
C ASP A 19 1.06 8.54 -13.18
N SER A 20 0.96 7.34 -13.77
CA SER A 20 0.88 7.17 -15.22
C SER A 20 -0.40 7.74 -15.85
N GLN A 21 -1.41 8.09 -15.03
CA GLN A 21 -2.66 8.72 -15.43
C GLN A 21 -2.62 10.26 -15.31
N ASN A 22 -1.45 10.85 -15.01
CA ASN A 22 -1.25 12.27 -14.73
C ASN A 22 -2.03 12.79 -13.51
N ARG A 23 -2.34 11.92 -12.55
CA ARG A 23 -2.88 12.36 -11.25
C ARG A 23 -1.73 12.82 -10.36
N LEU A 24 -1.88 13.97 -9.74
CA LEU A 24 -0.90 14.57 -8.83
C LEU A 24 -1.25 14.19 -7.40
N TYR A 25 -0.32 13.56 -6.69
CA TYR A 25 -0.44 13.26 -5.27
C TYR A 25 0.48 14.16 -4.46
N VAL A 26 -0.02 14.78 -3.39
CA VAL A 26 0.72 15.73 -2.55
C VAL A 26 0.61 15.31 -1.07
N THR A 27 1.74 15.12 -0.40
CA THR A 27 1.78 14.85 1.04
C THR A 27 1.53 16.12 1.84
N ASP A 28 0.45 16.13 2.61
CA ASP A 28 0.02 17.21 3.50
C ASP A 28 0.28 16.77 4.94
N ALA A 29 1.52 16.98 5.39
CA ALA A 29 1.98 16.47 6.68
C ALA A 29 1.24 17.10 7.86
N GLY A 30 0.83 18.37 7.73
CA GLY A 30 0.09 19.10 8.77
C GLY A 30 -1.29 18.50 9.01
N ASN A 31 -2.00 18.16 7.93
CA ASN A 31 -3.31 17.50 8.02
C ASN A 31 -3.22 15.96 8.08
N THR A 32 -2.01 15.38 8.19
CA THR A 32 -1.79 13.93 8.26
C THR A 32 -2.42 13.16 7.10
N ARG A 33 -2.27 13.65 5.87
CA ARG A 33 -2.95 13.10 4.68
C ARG A 33 -2.11 13.21 3.40
N VAL A 34 -2.54 12.51 2.36
CA VAL A 34 -2.08 12.70 0.97
C VAL A 34 -3.29 13.10 0.14
N GLN A 35 -3.21 14.23 -0.55
CA GLN A 35 -4.26 14.70 -1.43
C GLN A 35 -3.93 14.30 -2.88
N GLY A 36 -4.86 13.68 -3.59
CA GLY A 36 -4.78 13.38 -5.01
C GLY A 36 -5.60 14.36 -5.84
N PHE A 37 -5.04 14.81 -6.96
CA PHE A 37 -5.64 15.75 -7.90
C PHE A 37 -5.57 15.21 -9.33
N ASP A 38 -6.47 15.64 -10.19
CA ASP A 38 -6.43 15.33 -11.62
C ASP A 38 -5.40 16.20 -12.35
N SER A 39 -5.23 15.97 -13.66
CA SER A 39 -4.29 16.73 -14.48
C SER A 39 -4.65 18.21 -14.65
N ASN A 40 -5.87 18.61 -14.29
CA ASN A 40 -6.35 20.00 -14.33
C ASN A 40 -6.26 20.68 -12.95
N GLY A 41 -5.77 19.96 -11.93
CA GLY A 41 -5.67 20.46 -10.56
C GLY A 41 -6.99 20.34 -9.77
N ALA A 42 -8.01 19.67 -10.30
CA ALA A 42 -9.22 19.38 -9.54
C ALA A 42 -8.91 18.29 -8.51
N TYR A 43 -9.34 18.51 -7.27
CA TYR A 43 -9.20 17.53 -6.20
C TYR A 43 -9.96 16.23 -6.56
N LEU A 44 -9.33 15.07 -6.30
CA LEU A 44 -9.89 13.76 -6.61
C LEU A 44 -10.17 12.91 -5.37
N THR A 45 -9.22 12.84 -4.44
CA THR A 45 -9.27 11.88 -3.33
C THR A 45 -8.28 12.25 -2.23
N THR A 46 -8.46 11.68 -1.04
CA THR A 46 -7.49 11.74 0.06
C THR A 46 -7.15 10.34 0.56
N ILE A 47 -5.87 10.10 0.78
CA ILE A 47 -5.37 8.96 1.56
C ILE A 47 -5.02 9.50 2.96
N GLY A 48 -5.49 8.86 4.03
CA GLY A 48 -5.25 9.36 5.39
C GLY A 48 -6.20 10.47 5.81
N GLY A 49 -5.72 11.43 6.61
CA GLY A 49 -6.55 12.49 7.21
C GLY A 49 -7.03 12.19 8.63
N SER A 50 -6.76 10.98 9.12
CA SER A 50 -6.91 10.62 10.53
C SER A 50 -5.56 10.28 11.15
N ASN A 51 -5.29 10.93 12.28
CA ASN A 51 -4.05 10.73 13.02
C ASN A 51 -4.03 9.33 13.65
N GLY A 52 -3.06 8.48 13.29
CA GLY A 52 -3.00 7.13 13.83
C GLY A 52 -1.88 6.26 13.29
N ASN A 53 -1.85 4.99 13.71
CA ASN A 53 -0.80 4.01 13.41
C ASN A 53 -1.31 2.76 12.68
N ARG A 54 -2.55 2.78 12.18
CA ARG A 54 -3.17 1.67 11.43
C ARG A 54 -3.02 1.88 9.93
N THR A 55 -3.29 0.85 9.13
CA THR A 55 -3.34 0.96 7.67
C THR A 55 -4.26 2.13 7.26
N SER A 56 -3.82 2.94 6.31
CA SER A 56 -4.54 4.13 5.81
C SER A 56 -4.65 5.31 6.79
N GLN A 57 -3.99 5.26 7.96
CA GLN A 57 -3.84 6.40 8.87
C GLN A 57 -2.40 6.93 8.83
N PHE A 58 -2.21 8.22 9.08
CA PHE A 58 -0.87 8.81 9.14
C PHE A 58 -0.69 9.63 10.42
N ARG A 59 0.55 9.72 10.90
CA ARG A 59 0.94 10.71 11.90
C ARG A 59 1.69 11.88 11.30
N HIS A 60 2.65 11.59 10.43
CA HIS A 60 3.47 12.57 9.74
C HIS A 60 3.93 12.00 8.40
N VAL A 61 2.98 11.88 7.47
CA VAL A 61 3.31 11.48 6.10
C VAL A 61 4.11 12.60 5.44
N VAL A 62 5.29 12.27 4.92
CA VAL A 62 6.17 13.25 4.28
C VAL A 62 6.69 12.76 2.94
N GLY A 63 7.07 11.49 2.86
CA GLY A 63 7.57 10.92 1.62
C GLY A 63 6.47 10.27 0.83
N ILE A 64 6.53 10.43 -0.48
CA ILE A 64 5.66 9.74 -1.43
C ILE A 64 6.44 9.33 -2.67
N ALA A 65 6.17 8.13 -3.16
CA ALA A 65 6.68 7.64 -4.42
C ALA A 65 5.58 6.85 -5.13
N ILE A 66 5.47 7.03 -6.44
CA ILE A 66 4.62 6.20 -7.27
C ILE A 66 5.48 5.07 -7.83
N GLY A 67 5.08 3.83 -7.57
CA GLY A 67 5.70 2.65 -8.17
C GLY A 67 5.42 2.57 -9.67
N PRO A 68 6.18 1.77 -10.44
CA PRO A 68 5.92 1.56 -11.86
C PRO A 68 4.52 1.00 -12.18
N ASP A 69 3.79 0.55 -11.16
CA ASP A 69 2.42 0.04 -11.15
C ASP A 69 1.33 1.06 -10.80
N ASP A 70 1.69 2.33 -10.60
CA ASP A 70 0.82 3.38 -10.03
C ASP A 70 0.41 3.12 -8.57
N THR A 71 1.06 2.17 -7.91
CA THR A 71 0.93 2.03 -6.48
C THR A 71 1.56 3.27 -5.81
N VAL A 72 0.83 3.85 -4.86
CA VAL A 72 1.32 4.94 -4.01
C VAL A 72 2.05 4.34 -2.80
N TYR A 73 3.35 4.63 -2.67
CA TYR A 73 4.12 4.33 -1.47
C TYR A 73 4.30 5.60 -0.66
N THR A 74 3.97 5.56 0.62
CA THR A 74 4.17 6.69 1.53
C THR A 74 5.10 6.33 2.67
N THR A 75 5.95 7.26 3.08
CA THR A 75 6.76 7.13 4.30
C THR A 75 6.31 8.13 5.34
N GLU A 76 6.34 7.67 6.60
CA GLU A 76 6.04 8.52 7.75
C GLU A 76 7.29 8.77 8.57
N ILE A 77 7.44 10.00 9.05
CA ILE A 77 8.52 10.37 9.97
C ILE A 77 8.01 10.42 11.42
N PHE A 78 8.96 10.40 12.36
CA PHE A 78 8.81 10.55 13.81
C PHE A 78 8.12 9.43 14.59
N ASP A 79 6.97 8.92 14.17
CA ASP A 79 6.15 8.07 15.06
C ASP A 79 5.91 6.65 14.56
N ASN A 80 5.42 6.49 13.34
CA ASN A 80 5.04 5.18 12.82
C ASN A 80 6.22 4.43 12.17
N HIS A 81 7.27 5.16 11.76
CA HIS A 81 8.53 4.64 11.17
C HIS A 81 8.29 3.55 10.11
N ARG A 82 7.31 3.76 9.23
CA ARG A 82 6.85 2.74 8.30
C ARG A 82 6.69 3.25 6.88
N ILE A 83 6.66 2.29 5.97
CA ILE A 83 6.20 2.46 4.60
C ILE A 83 4.81 1.87 4.51
N GLN A 84 3.89 2.61 3.90
CA GLN A 84 2.58 2.09 3.52
C GLN A 84 2.45 2.06 2.00
N LYS A 85 1.77 1.04 1.51
CA LYS A 85 1.52 0.77 0.10
C LYS A 85 0.03 0.91 -0.15
N PHE A 86 -0.38 1.79 -1.06
CA PHE A 86 -1.77 2.01 -1.43
C PHE A 86 -1.96 1.79 -2.93
N ALA A 87 -3.02 1.09 -3.29
CA ALA A 87 -3.60 1.23 -4.62
C ALA A 87 -4.53 2.46 -4.61
N PRO A 88 -4.66 3.19 -5.73
CA PRO A 88 -5.70 4.22 -5.87
C PRO A 88 -7.09 3.57 -5.79
N GLY A 89 -7.64 3.45 -4.57
CA GLY A 89 -8.87 2.70 -4.27
C GLY A 89 -8.64 1.22 -3.91
N VAL A 90 -9.71 0.51 -3.57
CA VAL A 90 -9.70 -0.96 -3.44
C VAL A 90 -10.00 -1.59 -4.80
N PRO A 91 -9.24 -2.60 -5.28
CA PRO A 91 -9.48 -3.24 -6.57
C PRO A 91 -10.95 -3.64 -6.76
N GLY A 92 -11.55 -3.24 -7.88
CA GLY A 92 -12.97 -3.49 -8.18
C GLY A 92 -13.96 -2.43 -7.66
N TRP A 93 -13.47 -1.31 -7.13
CA TRP A 93 -14.30 -0.20 -6.66
C TRP A 93 -13.75 1.14 -7.12
N LYS A 94 -14.65 2.05 -7.53
CA LYS A 94 -14.30 3.39 -7.99
C LYS A 94 -15.27 4.41 -7.41
N GLN A 95 -14.74 5.47 -6.82
CA GLN A 95 -15.53 6.63 -6.42
C GLN A 95 -16.06 7.37 -7.65
N VAL A 96 -17.32 7.83 -7.59
CA VAL A 96 -18.02 8.43 -8.74
C VAL A 96 -18.59 9.83 -8.49
N ASN A 97 -18.41 10.41 -7.32
CA ASN A 97 -18.68 11.82 -7.04
C ASN A 97 -17.44 12.50 -6.50
N LEU A 98 -17.33 13.81 -6.68
CA LEU A 98 -16.42 14.63 -5.87
C LEU A 98 -16.86 14.56 -4.41
N ASN A 99 -15.93 14.48 -3.46
CA ASN A 99 -16.22 14.28 -2.03
C ASN A 99 -17.22 15.33 -1.52
N GLY A 100 -18.35 14.89 -0.98
CA GLY A 100 -19.46 15.78 -0.59
C GLY A 100 -20.03 16.62 -1.74
N PHE A 101 -19.87 16.19 -2.99
CA PHE A 101 -20.20 16.96 -4.20
C PHE A 101 -19.50 18.33 -4.26
N GLY A 102 -18.30 18.42 -3.69
CA GLY A 102 -17.53 19.67 -3.59
C GLY A 102 -17.87 20.51 -2.35
N ASP A 103 -18.83 20.08 -1.53
CA ASP A 103 -19.16 20.68 -0.25
C ASP A 103 -18.88 19.67 0.89
N PRO A 104 -17.82 19.85 1.70
CA PRO A 104 -17.47 18.90 2.76
C PRO A 104 -18.52 18.83 3.87
N GLU A 105 -19.42 19.82 4.00
CA GLU A 105 -20.53 19.76 4.94
C GLU A 105 -21.59 18.73 4.54
N ASN A 106 -21.58 18.24 3.30
CA ASN A 106 -22.32 17.06 2.89
C ASN A 106 -21.70 15.78 3.49
N GLY A 107 -21.53 15.71 4.80
CA GLY A 107 -20.73 14.68 5.50
C GLY A 107 -21.26 13.24 5.37
N ILE A 108 -22.49 13.05 4.90
CA ILE A 108 -23.11 11.72 4.75
C ILE A 108 -23.94 11.66 3.46
N LEU A 109 -23.77 10.59 2.69
CA LEU A 109 -24.77 10.17 1.69
C LEU A 109 -25.84 9.35 2.38
N TYR A 110 -27.04 9.90 2.56
CA TYR A 110 -28.12 9.20 3.25
C TYR A 110 -28.94 8.28 2.35
N SER A 111 -29.14 8.67 1.09
CA SER A 111 -29.98 7.90 0.18
C SER A 111 -29.46 7.87 -1.23
N LEU A 112 -29.62 6.72 -1.89
CA LEU A 112 -29.42 6.55 -3.31
C LEU A 112 -30.67 5.91 -3.92
N ALA A 113 -31.20 6.47 -5.01
CA ALA A 113 -32.32 5.87 -5.72
C ALA A 113 -32.28 6.15 -7.22
N PRO A 114 -32.53 5.13 -8.07
CA PRO A 114 -32.71 5.34 -9.49
C PRO A 114 -34.10 5.93 -9.78
N PHE A 115 -34.17 6.86 -10.73
CA PHE A 115 -35.44 7.38 -11.25
C PHE A 115 -35.24 7.94 -12.66
N GLN A 116 -36.11 7.53 -13.59
CA GLN A 116 -36.16 8.03 -14.98
C GLN A 116 -34.77 8.12 -15.67
N GLY A 117 -33.93 7.10 -15.50
CA GLY A 117 -32.62 7.02 -16.15
C GLY A 117 -31.50 7.79 -15.47
N HIS A 118 -31.74 8.33 -14.28
CA HIS A 118 -30.73 8.99 -13.44
C HIS A 118 -30.64 8.29 -12.08
N LEU A 119 -29.46 8.35 -11.45
CA LEU A 119 -29.28 8.03 -10.05
C LEU A 119 -29.34 9.32 -9.24
N TYR A 120 -30.18 9.33 -8.20
CA TYR A 120 -30.34 10.44 -7.26
C TYR A 120 -29.61 10.13 -5.96
N ALA A 121 -29.04 11.16 -5.35
CA ALA A 121 -28.29 11.07 -4.11
C ALA A 121 -28.74 12.15 -3.12
N GLY A 122 -29.31 11.73 -2.00
CA GLY A 122 -29.70 12.62 -0.90
C GLY A 122 -28.61 12.68 0.17
N THR A 123 -28.22 13.87 0.59
CA THR A 123 -27.17 14.08 1.59
C THR A 123 -27.74 14.37 2.98
N TYR A 124 -26.88 14.33 3.99
CA TYR A 124 -27.02 15.18 5.17
C TYR A 124 -26.08 16.36 5.04
N ASN A 125 -26.56 17.54 5.46
CA ASN A 125 -25.78 18.76 5.57
C ASN A 125 -26.37 19.63 6.69
N SER A 126 -25.50 20.20 7.52
CA SER A 126 -25.86 21.03 8.67
C SER A 126 -26.59 22.32 8.28
N ASN A 127 -26.41 22.78 7.04
CA ASN A 127 -27.01 24.00 6.49
C ASN A 127 -28.26 23.75 5.63
N GLY A 128 -28.73 22.51 5.59
CA GLY A 128 -29.85 22.08 4.75
C GLY A 128 -29.42 21.01 3.77
N ALA A 129 -30.16 19.90 3.75
CA ALA A 129 -29.86 18.74 2.94
C ALA A 129 -29.83 19.08 1.46
N GLN A 130 -29.00 18.35 0.72
CA GLN A 130 -28.86 18.52 -0.71
C GLN A 130 -29.33 17.26 -1.42
N LEU A 131 -29.96 17.45 -2.59
CA LEU A 131 -30.31 16.37 -3.50
C LEU A 131 -29.51 16.56 -4.78
N TRP A 132 -28.81 15.52 -5.19
CA TRP A 132 -28.00 15.50 -6.41
C TRP A 132 -28.51 14.45 -7.36
N ARG A 133 -28.26 14.62 -8.66
CA ARG A 133 -28.56 13.61 -9.68
C ARG A 133 -27.44 13.45 -10.70
N THR A 134 -27.29 12.25 -11.25
CA THR A 134 -26.29 11.95 -12.27
C THR A 134 -26.66 12.50 -13.65
N GLY A 135 -25.74 13.17 -14.33
CA GLY A 135 -25.75 13.47 -15.77
C GLY A 135 -24.45 12.98 -16.42
N SER A 136 -23.77 13.85 -17.18
CA SER A 136 -22.34 13.65 -17.50
C SER A 136 -21.44 13.79 -16.27
N ASP A 137 -21.92 14.57 -15.29
CA ASP A 137 -21.39 14.73 -13.93
C ASP A 137 -22.59 14.90 -12.97
N TRP A 138 -22.35 14.99 -11.67
CA TRP A 138 -23.40 15.23 -10.67
C TRP A 138 -23.87 16.68 -10.67
N THR A 139 -25.19 16.88 -10.69
CA THR A 139 -25.80 18.20 -10.63
C THR A 139 -26.73 18.31 -9.43
N ALA A 140 -26.62 19.39 -8.68
CA ALA A 140 -27.54 19.69 -7.59
C ALA A 140 -28.94 19.95 -8.13
N VAL A 141 -29.93 19.34 -7.48
CA VAL A 141 -31.37 19.52 -7.72
C VAL A 141 -31.96 20.47 -6.67
N THR A 142 -31.53 20.34 -5.41
CA THR A 142 -31.84 21.26 -4.30
C THR A 142 -30.64 21.31 -3.36
N THR A 143 -30.39 22.45 -2.71
CA THR A 143 -29.21 22.64 -1.83
C THR A 143 -29.55 23.20 -0.44
N ASP A 144 -30.83 23.37 -0.12
CA ASP A 144 -31.34 24.12 1.01
C ASP A 144 -32.45 23.37 1.76
N GLY A 145 -32.41 22.04 1.75
CA GLY A 145 -33.40 21.19 2.42
C GLY A 145 -34.82 21.37 1.87
N PHE A 146 -34.93 21.59 0.56
CA PHE A 146 -36.19 21.96 -0.13
C PHE A 146 -36.77 23.30 0.39
N GLY A 147 -35.91 24.28 0.60
CA GLY A 147 -36.29 25.61 1.11
C GLY A 147 -36.42 25.72 2.64
N ASN A 148 -36.22 24.62 3.39
CA ASN A 148 -36.11 24.64 4.84
C ASN A 148 -34.71 24.16 5.27
N PRO A 149 -33.82 25.04 5.75
CA PRO A 149 -32.46 24.66 6.12
C PRO A 149 -32.40 23.71 7.34
N TYR A 150 -33.48 23.60 8.12
CA TYR A 150 -33.55 22.64 9.22
C TYR A 150 -33.84 21.22 8.76
N ASN A 151 -34.30 21.04 7.51
CA ASN A 151 -34.30 19.73 6.86
C ASN A 151 -32.85 19.36 6.52
N ASN A 152 -32.15 18.79 7.48
CA ASN A 152 -30.71 18.55 7.42
C ASN A 152 -30.33 17.22 6.76
N SER A 153 -31.29 16.35 6.44
CA SER A 153 -31.02 15.15 5.64
C SER A 153 -32.18 14.71 4.76
N ILE A 154 -31.85 14.00 3.69
CA ILE A 154 -32.79 13.25 2.85
C ILE A 154 -32.58 11.75 3.11
N PRO A 155 -33.16 11.20 4.20
CA PRO A 155 -32.93 9.83 4.63
C PRO A 155 -33.33 8.78 3.60
N HIS A 156 -34.36 8.98 2.77
CA HIS A 156 -34.79 7.97 1.81
C HIS A 156 -35.45 8.57 0.57
N LEU A 157 -35.20 7.92 -0.56
CA LEU A 157 -35.78 8.21 -1.87
C LEU A 157 -36.48 6.95 -2.39
N ILE A 158 -37.65 7.06 -2.99
CA ILE A 158 -38.33 5.92 -3.61
C ILE A 158 -39.20 6.34 -4.78
N GLU A 159 -39.23 5.52 -5.82
CA GLU A 159 -40.20 5.67 -6.90
C GLU A 159 -41.54 5.02 -6.51
N PHE A 160 -42.64 5.73 -6.73
CA PHE A 160 -43.98 5.20 -6.64
C PHE A 160 -44.87 5.82 -7.71
N LYS A 161 -45.53 4.99 -8.53
CA LYS A 161 -46.42 5.44 -9.62
C LYS A 161 -45.74 6.47 -10.55
N ASN A 162 -44.51 6.16 -10.99
CA ASN A 162 -43.68 6.99 -11.87
C ASN A 162 -43.38 8.40 -11.33
N ARG A 163 -43.35 8.54 -10.01
CA ARG A 163 -43.04 9.78 -9.29
C ARG A 163 -42.00 9.46 -8.22
N LEU A 164 -41.02 10.34 -8.06
CA LEU A 164 -39.98 10.19 -7.05
C LEU A 164 -40.42 10.88 -5.76
N TYR A 165 -40.28 10.18 -4.65
CA TYR A 165 -40.60 10.68 -3.32
C TYR A 165 -39.33 10.77 -2.47
N ALA A 166 -39.20 11.85 -1.71
CA ALA A 166 -38.11 12.09 -0.78
C ALA A 166 -38.68 12.31 0.62
N GLY A 167 -38.24 11.52 1.59
CA GLY A 167 -38.44 11.83 3.01
C GLY A 167 -37.35 12.77 3.51
N THR A 168 -37.65 13.66 4.46
CA THR A 168 -36.65 14.51 5.13
C THR A 168 -36.52 14.17 6.61
N SER A 169 -35.35 14.46 7.18
CA SER A 169 -35.22 14.64 8.64
C SER A 169 -35.02 16.12 8.95
N ASN A 170 -35.70 16.59 9.98
CA ASN A 170 -35.70 17.97 10.42
C ASN A 170 -35.14 18.09 11.84
N TRP A 171 -34.14 18.96 12.03
CA TRP A 171 -33.61 19.26 13.35
C TRP A 171 -33.04 20.69 13.42
N ASN A 172 -33.57 21.49 14.34
CA ASN A 172 -33.07 22.82 14.63
C ASN A 172 -32.15 22.78 15.86
N GLY A 173 -30.83 22.80 15.61
CA GLY A 173 -29.82 22.77 16.66
C GLY A 173 -29.81 24.00 17.58
N ASN A 174 -30.43 25.11 17.19
CA ASN A 174 -30.51 26.31 18.02
C ASN A 174 -31.60 26.20 19.10
N THR A 175 -32.68 25.49 18.79
CA THR A 175 -33.81 25.30 19.71
C THR A 175 -33.83 23.91 20.34
N ASN A 176 -33.01 22.97 19.84
CA ASN A 176 -33.08 21.54 20.14
C ASN A 176 -34.49 20.97 19.94
N GLN A 177 -35.15 21.43 18.88
CA GLN A 177 -36.50 21.02 18.50
C GLN A 177 -36.52 20.65 17.01
N THR A 178 -37.57 19.93 16.63
CA THR A 178 -37.86 19.58 15.24
C THR A 178 -39.20 20.19 14.84
N GLU A 179 -39.28 20.61 13.59
CA GLU A 179 -40.51 21.08 12.96
C GLU A 179 -41.30 19.92 12.32
N GLY A 180 -40.77 18.69 12.41
CA GLY A 180 -41.32 17.47 11.83
C GLY A 180 -40.70 17.13 10.47
N GLY A 181 -40.56 15.84 10.20
CA GLY A 181 -40.12 15.34 8.90
C GLY A 181 -41.17 15.60 7.81
N GLU A 182 -40.72 15.69 6.58
CA GLU A 182 -41.55 16.03 5.43
C GLU A 182 -41.48 14.94 4.36
N ILE A 183 -42.47 14.92 3.46
CA ILE A 183 -42.41 14.15 2.21
C ILE A 183 -42.54 15.11 1.06
N TRP A 184 -41.56 15.07 0.15
CA TRP A 184 -41.55 15.80 -1.11
C TRP A 184 -41.74 14.82 -2.26
N ARG A 185 -42.39 15.29 -3.33
CA ARG A 185 -42.65 14.49 -4.54
C ARG A 185 -42.26 15.25 -5.79
N SER A 186 -41.72 14.53 -6.77
CA SER A 186 -41.44 15.05 -8.11
C SER A 186 -41.91 14.09 -9.20
N ASP A 187 -42.46 14.64 -10.28
CA ASP A 187 -42.90 13.87 -11.45
C ASP A 187 -41.78 13.71 -12.50
N ASP A 188 -40.79 14.61 -12.48
CA ASP A 188 -39.67 14.69 -13.43
C ASP A 188 -38.28 14.61 -12.75
N GLY A 189 -38.29 14.52 -11.41
CA GLY A 189 -37.09 14.50 -10.58
C GLY A 189 -36.33 15.82 -10.55
N LEU A 190 -36.98 16.93 -10.94
CA LEU A 190 -36.41 18.28 -10.92
C LEU A 190 -37.30 19.25 -10.13
N ASN A 191 -38.61 19.20 -10.37
CA ASN A 191 -39.59 20.06 -9.73
C ASN A 191 -40.23 19.30 -8.57
N TRP A 192 -40.08 19.82 -7.35
CA TRP A 192 -40.51 19.14 -6.14
C TRP A 192 -41.67 19.88 -5.47
N THR A 193 -42.66 19.12 -5.02
CA THR A 193 -43.83 19.62 -4.27
C THR A 193 -43.90 18.92 -2.93
N GLN A 194 -44.07 19.69 -1.85
CA GLN A 194 -44.29 19.13 -0.52
C GLN A 194 -45.67 18.46 -0.46
N VAL A 195 -45.70 17.21 -0.01
CA VAL A 195 -46.91 16.39 0.12
C VAL A 195 -47.31 16.20 1.58
N ILE A 196 -46.31 16.06 2.46
CA ILE A 196 -46.49 15.97 3.91
C ILE A 196 -45.58 16.99 4.57
N SER A 197 -46.09 17.65 5.60
CA SER A 197 -45.36 18.58 6.46
C SER A 197 -45.57 18.22 7.93
N GLN A 198 -44.71 18.77 8.78
CA GLN A 198 -44.78 18.65 10.24
C GLN A 198 -44.94 17.22 10.75
N GLY A 199 -44.24 16.24 10.18
CA GLY A 199 -44.26 14.87 10.68
C GLY A 199 -45.64 14.23 10.70
N PHE A 200 -46.45 14.49 9.66
CA PHE A 200 -47.88 14.16 9.59
C PHE A 200 -48.77 14.93 10.58
N GLY A 201 -48.40 16.18 10.89
CA GLY A 201 -49.08 17.05 11.85
C GLY A 201 -48.60 16.92 13.29
N ASP A 202 -47.64 16.04 13.56
CA ASP A 202 -46.90 15.96 14.81
C ASP A 202 -45.42 16.31 14.58
N PRO A 203 -44.97 17.52 14.99
CA PRO A 203 -43.58 17.93 14.80
C PRO A 203 -42.56 17.01 15.46
N THR A 204 -42.92 16.24 16.49
CA THR A 204 -41.98 15.33 17.17
C THR A 204 -41.63 14.10 16.34
N ASN A 205 -42.42 13.77 15.30
CA ASN A 205 -42.01 12.88 14.22
C ASN A 205 -40.97 13.60 13.32
N GLY A 206 -39.78 13.80 13.86
CA GLY A 206 -38.74 14.64 13.26
C GLY A 206 -38.10 14.08 11.99
N SER A 207 -38.40 12.85 11.59
CA SER A 207 -37.91 12.31 10.31
C SER A 207 -38.92 11.37 9.67
N ILE A 208 -39.06 11.49 8.35
CA ILE A 208 -39.66 10.44 7.52
C ILE A 208 -38.52 9.56 7.02
N PHE A 209 -38.16 8.57 7.83
CA PHE A 209 -36.88 7.90 7.71
C PHE A 209 -36.86 6.79 6.65
N ARG A 210 -37.99 6.10 6.44
CA ARG A 210 -38.09 4.98 5.51
C ARG A 210 -39.40 5.01 4.74
N LEU A 211 -39.33 4.76 3.44
CA LEU A 211 -40.49 4.58 2.58
C LEU A 211 -40.46 3.17 1.96
N ALA A 212 -41.62 2.62 1.61
CA ALA A 212 -41.72 1.33 0.93
C ALA A 212 -42.99 1.23 0.09
N VAL A 213 -42.96 0.41 -0.95
CA VAL A 213 -44.16 0.07 -1.73
C VAL A 213 -44.57 -1.36 -1.40
N PHE A 214 -45.82 -1.55 -1.00
CA PHE A 214 -46.41 -2.86 -0.78
C PHE A 214 -47.85 -2.86 -1.26
N SER A 215 -48.21 -3.83 -2.11
CA SER A 215 -49.58 -3.98 -2.64
C SER A 215 -50.15 -2.69 -3.26
N ASP A 216 -49.41 -2.06 -4.18
CA ASP A 216 -49.74 -0.78 -4.85
C ASP A 216 -50.03 0.40 -3.89
N THR A 217 -49.48 0.34 -2.68
CA THR A 217 -49.62 1.37 -1.66
C THR A 217 -48.22 1.80 -1.20
N LEU A 218 -48.02 3.11 -1.11
CA LEU A 218 -46.81 3.71 -0.54
C LEU A 218 -46.94 3.77 0.98
N TYR A 219 -45.92 3.33 1.70
CA TYR A 219 -45.81 3.36 3.15
C TYR A 219 -44.70 4.31 3.57
N ALA A 220 -44.90 5.00 4.68
CA ALA A 220 -43.93 5.86 5.32
C ALA A 220 -43.79 5.50 6.80
N GLY A 221 -42.55 5.32 7.25
CA GLY A 221 -42.20 5.08 8.63
C GLY A 221 -41.49 6.30 9.23
N THR A 222 -41.89 6.72 10.43
CA THR A 222 -41.31 7.89 11.09
C THR A 222 -40.17 7.52 12.05
N HIS A 223 -39.39 8.53 12.43
CA HIS A 223 -38.53 8.54 13.62
C HIS A 223 -39.07 9.60 14.58
N SER A 224 -39.47 9.18 15.78
CA SER A 224 -39.96 10.02 16.86
C SER A 224 -38.78 10.53 17.72
N TYR A 225 -38.76 11.84 17.99
CA TYR A 225 -37.77 12.55 18.80
C TYR A 225 -38.32 12.89 20.19
N THR A 226 -39.34 12.15 20.65
CA THR A 226 -39.94 12.29 21.98
C THR A 226 -39.98 10.96 22.72
N SER A 227 -40.12 11.01 24.05
CA SER A 227 -40.38 9.85 24.90
C SER A 227 -41.87 9.61 25.17
N THR A 228 -42.75 10.52 24.73
CA THR A 228 -44.19 10.45 24.99
C THR A 228 -44.93 9.52 24.04
N HIS A 229 -44.39 9.30 22.84
CA HIS A 229 -44.84 8.27 21.91
C HIS A 229 -43.72 7.79 20.98
N GLY A 230 -43.88 6.58 20.46
CA GLY A 230 -42.96 5.98 19.51
C GLY A 230 -43.24 6.38 18.06
N ALA A 231 -42.54 5.72 17.13
CA ALA A 231 -42.70 5.87 15.69
C ALA A 231 -44.09 5.49 15.18
N GLU A 232 -44.41 5.97 14.00
CA GLU A 232 -45.67 5.72 13.32
C GLU A 232 -45.44 5.09 11.95
N ILE A 233 -46.45 4.39 11.45
CA ILE A 233 -46.51 3.92 10.06
C ILE A 233 -47.74 4.52 9.41
N TRP A 234 -47.52 5.19 8.29
CA TRP A 234 -48.53 5.81 7.45
C TRP A 234 -48.53 5.13 6.09
N ARG A 235 -49.67 5.19 5.39
CA ARG A 235 -49.79 4.65 4.03
C ARG A 235 -50.63 5.56 3.14
N SER A 236 -50.43 5.48 1.84
CA SER A 236 -51.25 6.15 0.83
C SER A 236 -51.30 5.34 -0.46
N THR A 237 -52.50 5.25 -1.04
CA THR A 237 -52.71 4.59 -2.33
C THR A 237 -52.36 5.47 -3.52
N SER A 238 -52.29 6.79 -3.35
CA SER A 238 -52.00 7.75 -4.43
C SER A 238 -50.69 8.52 -4.25
N GLY A 239 -50.20 8.62 -3.01
CA GLY A 239 -49.06 9.44 -2.63
C GLY A 239 -49.31 10.95 -2.84
N ASP A 240 -50.57 11.40 -2.77
CA ASP A 240 -50.93 12.82 -2.90
C ASP A 240 -51.26 13.45 -1.54
N VAL A 241 -51.34 14.78 -1.50
CA VAL A 241 -51.74 15.53 -0.30
C VAL A 241 -53.11 15.05 0.16
N GLY A 242 -53.27 14.81 1.46
CA GLY A 242 -54.54 14.40 2.07
C GLY A 242 -54.96 12.93 1.84
N SER A 243 -54.17 12.14 1.12
CA SER A 243 -54.45 10.73 0.85
C SER A 243 -53.83 9.75 1.86
N TRP A 244 -53.10 10.27 2.85
CA TRP A 244 -52.33 9.48 3.81
C TRP A 244 -53.15 9.12 5.04
N GLU A 245 -53.08 7.86 5.45
CA GLU A 245 -53.74 7.34 6.65
C GLU A 245 -52.73 6.63 7.57
N ARG A 246 -52.90 6.79 8.88
CA ARG A 246 -52.06 6.14 9.90
C ARG A 246 -52.54 4.71 10.12
N VAL A 247 -51.62 3.75 10.04
CA VAL A 247 -51.89 2.32 10.26
C VAL A 247 -51.13 1.73 11.45
N ALA A 248 -50.14 2.43 11.97
CA ALA A 248 -49.54 2.10 13.27
C ALA A 248 -49.22 3.39 14.02
N GLU A 249 -49.45 3.38 15.33
CA GLU A 249 -49.20 4.52 16.22
C GLU A 249 -48.40 4.09 17.45
N ASN A 250 -47.82 5.09 18.14
CA ASN A 250 -47.09 4.93 19.40
C ASN A 250 -46.09 3.76 19.39
N GLY A 251 -45.29 3.67 18.32
CA GLY A 251 -44.27 2.64 18.17
C GLY A 251 -44.82 1.22 18.16
N LEU A 252 -45.96 0.99 17.49
CA LEU A 252 -46.65 -0.31 17.48
C LEU A 252 -47.08 -0.75 18.90
N GLY A 253 -47.49 0.21 19.74
CA GLY A 253 -47.92 -0.01 21.11
C GLY A 253 -46.81 0.11 22.18
N ASN A 254 -45.58 0.44 21.80
CA ASN A 254 -44.47 0.72 22.71
C ASN A 254 -43.78 2.03 22.35
N ALA A 255 -43.83 3.04 23.23
CA ALA A 255 -43.22 4.35 22.98
C ALA A 255 -41.69 4.31 22.78
N ASN A 256 -41.01 3.28 23.28
CA ASN A 256 -39.57 3.09 23.10
C ASN A 256 -39.20 2.60 21.69
N ASN A 257 -40.17 2.16 20.89
CA ASN A 257 -39.98 1.88 19.47
C ASN A 257 -39.96 3.20 18.71
N VAL A 258 -38.80 3.85 18.71
CA VAL A 258 -38.65 5.25 18.28
C VAL A 258 -38.53 5.42 16.78
N ALA A 259 -38.10 4.41 16.01
CA ALA A 259 -37.94 4.56 14.56
C ALA A 259 -38.33 3.32 13.78
N ILE A 260 -38.97 3.52 12.62
CA ILE A 260 -39.05 2.51 11.56
C ILE A 260 -37.82 2.67 10.67
N ARG A 261 -36.86 1.75 10.78
CA ARG A 261 -35.55 1.87 10.12
C ARG A 261 -35.48 1.23 8.75
N SER A 262 -36.15 0.10 8.58
CA SER A 262 -36.08 -0.69 7.36
C SER A 262 -37.44 -1.28 7.05
N PHE A 263 -37.71 -1.42 5.75
CA PHE A 263 -38.85 -2.16 5.23
C PHE A 263 -38.36 -3.18 4.23
N ALA A 264 -39.02 -4.34 4.18
CA ALA A 264 -38.86 -5.32 3.12
C ALA A 264 -40.18 -6.05 2.85
N VAL A 265 -40.39 -6.47 1.61
CA VAL A 265 -41.53 -7.31 1.24
C VAL A 265 -41.02 -8.72 0.99
N PHE A 266 -41.50 -9.68 1.78
CA PHE A 266 -41.13 -11.09 1.65
C PHE A 266 -42.39 -11.95 1.72
N SER A 267 -42.56 -12.88 0.78
CA SER A 267 -43.71 -13.80 0.75
C SER A 267 -45.06 -13.09 0.91
N ASN A 268 -45.29 -12.03 0.11
CA ASN A 268 -46.49 -11.18 0.14
C ASN A 268 -46.82 -10.57 1.53
N THR A 269 -45.79 -10.35 2.34
CA THR A 269 -45.90 -9.76 3.67
C THR A 269 -44.92 -8.60 3.77
N LEU A 270 -45.39 -7.47 4.29
CA LEU A 270 -44.54 -6.32 4.59
C LEU A 270 -43.91 -6.50 5.96
N PHE A 271 -42.58 -6.37 6.05
CA PHE A 271 -41.81 -6.42 7.28
C PHE A 271 -41.23 -5.04 7.59
N ALA A 272 -41.23 -4.67 8.87
CA ALA A 272 -40.69 -3.42 9.40
C ALA A 272 -39.63 -3.73 10.46
N GLY A 273 -38.42 -3.21 10.26
CA GLY A 273 -37.35 -3.24 11.25
C GLY A 273 -37.40 -1.99 12.13
N ILE A 274 -37.31 -2.18 13.45
CA ILE A 274 -37.57 -1.14 14.44
C ILE A 274 -36.30 -0.81 15.24
N SER A 275 -36.07 0.48 15.50
CA SER A 275 -35.15 0.93 16.56
C SER A 275 -35.86 1.07 17.90
N ASN A 276 -35.32 0.42 18.92
CA ASN A 276 -35.70 0.59 20.32
C ASN A 276 -34.44 0.56 21.21
N TYR A 277 -34.15 1.70 21.84
CA TYR A 277 -32.94 1.88 22.65
C TYR A 277 -33.04 1.28 24.06
N THR A 278 -34.20 0.76 24.45
CA THR A 278 -34.47 0.21 25.78
C THR A 278 -34.57 -1.31 25.76
N ASP A 279 -35.39 -1.84 24.86
CA ASP A 279 -35.72 -3.26 24.78
C ASP A 279 -34.96 -3.99 23.66
N GLY A 280 -34.21 -3.26 22.84
CA GLY A 280 -33.48 -3.78 21.68
C GLY A 280 -34.33 -3.90 20.42
N ALA A 281 -33.66 -4.20 19.31
CA ALA A 281 -34.21 -4.24 17.97
C ALA A 281 -35.41 -5.19 17.86
N GLN A 282 -36.36 -4.82 17.01
CA GLN A 282 -37.55 -5.62 16.74
C GLN A 282 -37.79 -5.78 15.25
N VAL A 283 -38.52 -6.82 14.89
CA VAL A 283 -39.10 -6.98 13.54
C VAL A 283 -40.58 -7.22 13.69
N TRP A 284 -41.37 -6.49 12.92
CA TRP A 284 -42.81 -6.62 12.83
C TRP A 284 -43.20 -6.95 11.40
N ARG A 285 -44.33 -7.65 11.23
CA ARG A 285 -44.84 -8.03 9.91
C ARG A 285 -46.33 -7.71 9.76
N SER A 286 -46.77 -7.49 8.53
CA SER A 286 -48.17 -7.28 8.17
C SER A 286 -48.50 -7.87 6.81
N THR A 287 -49.52 -8.74 6.75
CA THR A 287 -49.98 -9.37 5.51
C THR A 287 -50.99 -8.50 4.74
N ASN A 288 -51.66 -7.57 5.42
CA ASN A 288 -52.64 -6.64 4.85
C ASN A 288 -52.15 -5.18 4.86
N GLY A 289 -50.97 -4.93 5.44
CA GLY A 289 -50.38 -3.60 5.59
C GLY A 289 -51.16 -2.68 6.53
N ILE A 290 -51.94 -3.24 7.47
CA ILE A 290 -52.71 -2.50 8.47
C ILE A 290 -52.47 -3.10 9.86
N THR A 291 -52.71 -4.40 10.02
CA THR A 291 -52.51 -5.09 11.29
C THR A 291 -51.11 -5.63 11.36
N TRP A 292 -50.37 -5.26 12.40
CA TRP A 292 -48.97 -5.62 12.59
C TRP A 292 -48.82 -6.66 13.69
N THR A 293 -47.90 -7.60 13.49
CA THR A 293 -47.55 -8.63 14.47
C THR A 293 -46.05 -8.68 14.64
N GLN A 294 -45.59 -8.68 15.89
CA GLN A 294 -44.17 -8.78 16.21
C GLN A 294 -43.66 -10.20 15.92
N VAL A 295 -42.51 -10.30 15.27
CA VAL A 295 -41.87 -11.58 14.88
C VAL A 295 -40.39 -11.64 15.24
N ALA A 296 -39.81 -10.57 15.79
CA ALA A 296 -38.53 -10.63 16.49
C ALA A 296 -38.53 -9.61 17.63
N THR A 297 -37.96 -9.99 18.77
CA THR A 297 -37.93 -9.17 20.00
C THR A 297 -36.53 -9.15 20.61
N GLY A 298 -36.28 -8.19 21.50
CA GLY A 298 -35.11 -8.25 22.38
C GLY A 298 -33.77 -8.16 21.64
N GLY A 299 -33.69 -7.50 20.48
CA GLY A 299 -32.47 -7.46 19.68
C GLY A 299 -31.99 -8.84 19.23
N PHE A 300 -32.92 -9.77 19.00
CA PHE A 300 -32.65 -11.18 18.69
C PHE A 300 -31.89 -11.89 19.83
N GLY A 301 -32.31 -11.62 21.08
CA GLY A 301 -31.71 -12.21 22.29
C GLY A 301 -30.66 -11.34 22.97
N ASN A 302 -30.40 -10.11 22.50
CA ASN A 302 -29.56 -9.12 23.16
C ASN A 302 -30.15 -7.69 23.06
N ALA A 303 -30.66 -7.18 24.19
CA ALA A 303 -31.27 -5.85 24.27
C ALA A 303 -30.29 -4.68 23.98
N TYR A 304 -28.97 -4.89 24.06
CA TYR A 304 -27.95 -3.87 23.71
C TYR A 304 -27.80 -3.65 22.19
N ARG A 305 -28.56 -4.37 21.36
CA ARG A 305 -28.64 -4.15 19.92
C ARG A 305 -29.91 -3.34 19.63
N PRO A 306 -29.85 -1.99 19.63
CA PRO A 306 -31.04 -1.16 19.61
C PRO A 306 -31.79 -1.14 18.28
N SER A 307 -31.25 -1.63 17.17
CA SER A 307 -31.89 -1.38 15.87
C SER A 307 -31.74 -2.51 14.86
N THR A 308 -32.84 -2.78 14.13
CA THR A 308 -32.85 -3.60 12.91
C THR A 308 -32.52 -2.68 11.73
N ALA A 309 -31.23 -2.59 11.39
CA ALA A 309 -30.71 -1.57 10.48
C ALA A 309 -31.12 -1.81 9.02
N ALA A 310 -31.07 -3.06 8.56
CA ALA A 310 -31.42 -3.43 7.20
C ALA A 310 -32.29 -4.70 7.16
N LEU A 311 -33.14 -4.78 6.14
CA LEU A 311 -33.91 -5.97 5.79
C LEU A 311 -33.76 -6.23 4.30
N ALA A 312 -33.38 -7.44 3.92
CA ALA A 312 -33.21 -7.82 2.51
C ALA A 312 -33.72 -9.24 2.24
N VAL A 313 -34.27 -9.47 1.06
CA VAL A 313 -34.71 -10.80 0.63
C VAL A 313 -33.67 -11.40 -0.30
N PHE A 314 -33.11 -12.54 0.10
CA PHE A 314 -32.12 -13.26 -0.70
C PHE A 314 -32.38 -14.76 -0.65
N GLN A 315 -32.37 -15.41 -1.81
CA GLN A 315 -32.58 -16.86 -1.95
C GLN A 315 -33.76 -17.42 -1.14
N ASN A 316 -34.92 -16.76 -1.27
CA ASN A 316 -36.17 -17.14 -0.59
C ASN A 316 -36.08 -17.14 0.95
N ARG A 317 -35.26 -16.26 1.51
CA ARG A 317 -35.16 -15.99 2.94
C ARG A 317 -35.13 -14.49 3.17
N LEU A 318 -35.67 -14.06 4.30
CA LEU A 318 -35.53 -12.68 4.76
C LEU A 318 -34.31 -12.60 5.68
N TYR A 319 -33.44 -11.64 5.40
CA TYR A 319 -32.27 -11.30 6.20
C TYR A 319 -32.53 -10.03 6.98
N ALA A 320 -32.03 -9.98 8.21
CA ALA A 320 -32.11 -8.81 9.07
C ALA A 320 -30.72 -8.53 9.65
N SER A 321 -30.20 -7.32 9.43
CA SER A 321 -29.03 -6.85 10.15
C SER A 321 -29.46 -6.15 11.45
N THR A 322 -28.69 -6.38 12.50
CA THR A 322 -28.85 -5.74 13.79
C THR A 322 -27.60 -4.97 14.14
N SER A 323 -27.82 -3.85 14.81
CA SER A 323 -26.82 -2.82 15.00
C SER A 323 -26.79 -2.36 16.46
N GLY A 324 -25.61 -2.20 17.07
CA GLY A 324 -25.44 -1.79 18.48
C GLY A 324 -23.99 -1.48 18.90
N GLY A 325 -23.74 -1.36 20.21
CA GLY A 325 -22.44 -0.97 20.77
C GLY A 325 -21.31 -2.01 20.64
N TYR A 326 -21.64 -3.20 20.15
CA TYR A 326 -20.69 -4.28 19.86
C TYR A 326 -21.17 -4.99 18.59
N GLY A 327 -20.32 -5.08 17.57
CA GLY A 327 -20.39 -6.11 16.53
C GLY A 327 -21.70 -6.21 15.72
N ALA A 328 -21.73 -5.78 14.45
CA ALA A 328 -22.93 -5.96 13.63
C ALA A 328 -23.26 -7.46 13.42
N CYS A 329 -24.53 -7.83 13.54
CA CYS A 329 -24.98 -9.21 13.41
C CYS A 329 -26.03 -9.34 12.32
N VAL A 330 -26.01 -10.45 11.58
CA VAL A 330 -26.99 -10.75 10.55
C VAL A 330 -27.72 -12.03 10.89
N TRP A 331 -29.04 -11.97 10.79
CA TRP A 331 -29.97 -13.05 11.02
C TRP A 331 -30.73 -13.34 9.74
N ARG A 332 -31.27 -14.55 9.61
CA ARG A 332 -32.20 -14.88 8.53
C ARG A 332 -33.31 -15.80 8.99
N CYS A 333 -34.42 -15.79 8.27
CA CYS A 333 -35.55 -16.69 8.48
C CYS A 333 -36.11 -17.15 7.12
N THR A 334 -36.82 -18.28 7.14
CA THR A 334 -37.48 -18.85 5.96
C THR A 334 -38.99 -18.62 6.01
N ILE A 335 -39.60 -18.80 7.19
CA ILE A 335 -41.02 -18.62 7.47
C ILE A 335 -41.26 -17.22 8.05
N CYS A 336 -40.35 -16.75 8.91
CA CYS A 336 -40.37 -15.39 9.46
C CYS A 336 -41.65 -15.09 10.25
N ASP A 337 -42.12 -16.07 11.02
CA ASP A 337 -43.21 -15.93 11.99
C ASP A 337 -42.73 -15.74 13.43
N GLY A 338 -41.41 -15.68 13.60
CA GLY A 338 -40.72 -15.52 14.87
C GLY A 338 -40.18 -16.82 15.47
N SER A 339 -40.49 -17.98 14.86
CA SER A 339 -40.00 -19.27 15.34
C SER A 339 -38.63 -19.67 14.79
N ASP A 340 -38.19 -19.09 13.67
CA ASP A 340 -37.14 -19.66 12.82
C ASP A 340 -35.99 -18.70 12.46
N TRP A 341 -35.80 -17.63 13.24
CA TRP A 341 -34.65 -16.75 13.06
C TRP A 341 -33.35 -17.46 13.47
N GLU A 342 -32.41 -17.54 12.54
CA GLU A 342 -31.07 -18.08 12.77
C GLU A 342 -30.00 -17.01 12.50
N GLN A 343 -28.97 -16.97 13.34
CA GLN A 343 -27.84 -16.06 13.17
C GLN A 343 -26.87 -16.62 12.13
N VAL A 344 -26.43 -15.78 11.20
CA VAL A 344 -25.43 -16.12 10.17
C VAL A 344 -24.15 -15.28 10.25
N ILE A 345 -24.21 -14.10 10.90
CA ILE A 345 -23.03 -13.30 11.24
C ILE A 345 -23.10 -12.93 12.71
N THR A 346 -21.99 -13.16 13.42
CA THR A 346 -21.82 -12.82 14.84
C THR A 346 -20.71 -11.80 15.00
N ASP A 347 -21.04 -10.72 15.72
CA ASP A 347 -20.15 -9.64 16.14
C ASP A 347 -19.17 -9.14 15.07
N GLY A 348 -19.68 -8.84 13.86
CA GLY A 348 -18.89 -8.34 12.74
C GLY A 348 -17.75 -9.27 12.32
N PHE A 349 -18.06 -10.57 12.18
CA PHE A 349 -17.08 -11.62 11.93
C PHE A 349 -16.02 -11.75 13.04
N GLY A 350 -16.41 -11.48 14.29
CA GLY A 350 -15.53 -11.52 15.46
C GLY A 350 -14.76 -10.22 15.74
N ASN A 351 -15.04 -9.14 14.99
CA ASN A 351 -14.51 -7.81 15.26
C ASN A 351 -15.55 -6.94 16.01
N PRO A 352 -15.40 -6.75 17.33
CA PRO A 352 -16.37 -6.01 18.15
C PRO A 352 -16.38 -4.51 17.87
N ASN A 353 -15.38 -3.97 17.17
CA ASN A 353 -15.32 -2.54 16.81
C ASN A 353 -16.25 -2.18 15.65
N THR A 354 -16.91 -3.14 15.01
CA THR A 354 -17.88 -2.86 13.95
C THR A 354 -19.14 -2.20 14.52
N THR A 355 -19.71 -1.27 13.76
CA THR A 355 -20.66 -0.26 14.24
C THR A 355 -22.01 -0.27 13.50
N PRO A 356 -23.01 0.51 13.99
CA PRO A 356 -24.42 0.27 13.67
C PRO A 356 -24.87 0.47 12.23
N ALA A 357 -24.18 1.30 11.45
CA ALA A 357 -24.62 1.62 10.10
C ALA A 357 -24.26 0.46 9.17
N SER A 358 -25.26 -0.39 8.94
CA SER A 358 -25.11 -1.56 8.09
C SER A 358 -26.25 -1.68 7.10
N ALA A 359 -25.90 -2.02 5.87
CA ALA A 359 -26.83 -2.17 4.75
C ALA A 359 -26.78 -3.60 4.23
N LEU A 360 -27.92 -4.10 3.75
CA LEU A 360 -28.02 -5.39 3.07
C LEU A 360 -28.62 -5.16 1.70
N GLU A 361 -27.86 -5.44 0.64
CA GLU A 361 -28.32 -5.23 -0.74
C GLU A 361 -28.04 -6.44 -1.61
N VAL A 362 -28.99 -6.83 -2.44
CA VAL A 362 -28.83 -7.93 -3.39
C VAL A 362 -28.38 -7.38 -4.72
N PHE A 363 -27.27 -7.93 -5.24
CA PHE A 363 -26.76 -7.59 -6.56
C PHE A 363 -26.29 -8.86 -7.28
N GLY A 364 -26.84 -9.11 -8.48
CA GLY A 364 -26.66 -10.38 -9.18
C GLY A 364 -27.14 -11.55 -8.34
N ASP A 365 -26.33 -12.60 -8.27
CA ASP A 365 -26.61 -13.81 -7.48
C ASP A 365 -26.09 -13.72 -6.03
N SER A 366 -25.75 -12.53 -5.56
CA SER A 366 -25.09 -12.31 -4.28
C SER A 366 -25.85 -11.36 -3.37
N LEU A 367 -25.73 -11.61 -2.06
CA LEU A 367 -26.10 -10.66 -1.02
C LEU A 367 -24.84 -9.94 -0.53
N TYR A 368 -24.89 -8.62 -0.51
CA TYR A 368 -23.85 -7.75 0.00
C TYR A 368 -24.24 -7.23 1.37
N PHE A 369 -23.26 -7.17 2.27
CA PHE A 369 -23.38 -6.61 3.60
C PHE A 369 -22.32 -5.51 3.75
N VAL A 370 -22.78 -4.27 3.85
CA VAL A 370 -21.90 -3.12 4.11
C VAL A 370 -21.91 -2.87 5.61
N MET A 371 -20.75 -2.83 6.23
CA MET A 371 -20.62 -2.76 7.67
C MET A 371 -19.68 -1.62 8.07
N GLY A 372 -20.13 -0.79 9.01
CA GLY A 372 -19.31 0.25 9.59
C GLY A 372 -18.18 -0.28 10.47
N ASN A 373 -17.03 0.38 10.42
CA ASN A 373 -15.92 0.15 11.34
C ASN A 373 -15.15 1.48 11.51
N PRO A 374 -15.29 2.16 12.66
CA PRO A 374 -14.72 3.49 12.89
C PRO A 374 -13.20 3.45 13.11
N VAL A 375 -12.62 2.25 13.22
CA VAL A 375 -11.20 2.06 13.52
C VAL A 375 -10.40 1.81 12.25
N THR A 376 -10.93 1.00 11.34
CA THR A 376 -10.23 0.66 10.09
C THR A 376 -10.87 1.26 8.85
N GLY A 377 -12.07 1.86 8.95
CA GLY A 377 -12.92 2.20 7.80
C GLY A 377 -13.88 1.06 7.50
N MET A 378 -15.03 1.39 6.88
CA MET A 378 -16.10 0.45 6.58
C MET A 378 -15.64 -0.72 5.69
N GLU A 379 -16.38 -1.81 5.76
CA GLU A 379 -16.08 -3.07 5.09
C GLU A 379 -17.27 -3.51 4.25
N VAL A 380 -17.00 -4.15 3.11
CA VAL A 380 -18.04 -4.74 2.26
C VAL A 380 -17.80 -6.23 2.17
N TRP A 381 -18.81 -7.00 2.54
CA TRP A 381 -18.81 -8.46 2.55
C TRP A 381 -19.85 -8.99 1.58
N ARG A 382 -19.59 -10.15 0.99
CA ARG A 382 -20.47 -10.79 0.01
C ARG A 382 -20.71 -12.25 0.36
N THR A 383 -21.90 -12.75 0.06
CA THR A 383 -22.20 -14.20 0.07
C THR A 383 -23.00 -14.63 -1.16
N LEU A 384 -22.70 -15.83 -1.65
CA LEU A 384 -23.42 -16.51 -2.74
C LEU A 384 -24.48 -17.49 -2.23
N ASN A 385 -24.46 -17.86 -0.94
CA ASN A 385 -25.29 -18.91 -0.37
C ASN A 385 -25.93 -18.52 0.98
N GLY A 386 -25.63 -17.32 1.46
CA GLY A 386 -26.19 -16.79 2.69
C GLY A 386 -25.48 -17.19 3.97
N THR A 387 -24.42 -18.01 3.92
CA THR A 387 -23.69 -18.49 5.12
C THR A 387 -22.18 -18.36 5.01
N GLN A 388 -21.61 -18.53 3.82
CA GLN A 388 -20.20 -18.30 3.56
C GLN A 388 -20.02 -16.89 3.02
N TRP A 389 -19.32 -16.07 3.79
CA TRP A 389 -19.08 -14.67 3.48
C TRP A 389 -17.60 -14.46 3.18
N GLU A 390 -17.34 -13.63 2.19
CA GLU A 390 -16.00 -13.16 1.86
C GLU A 390 -15.97 -11.63 1.85
N GLN A 391 -14.84 -11.06 2.28
CA GLN A 391 -14.66 -9.62 2.25
C GLN A 391 -14.27 -9.21 0.82
N VAL A 392 -15.05 -8.31 0.23
CA VAL A 392 -14.83 -7.79 -1.14
C VAL A 392 -14.41 -6.32 -1.16
N ALA A 393 -14.47 -5.65 0.00
CA ALA A 393 -13.76 -4.40 0.23
C ALA A 393 -13.40 -4.20 1.70
N PHE A 394 -12.33 -3.45 1.92
CA PHE A 394 -11.77 -3.15 3.23
C PHE A 394 -11.44 -1.66 3.34
N ALA A 395 -11.14 -1.23 4.56
CA ALA A 395 -10.60 0.08 4.88
C ALA A 395 -11.30 1.28 4.22
N GLY A 396 -12.64 1.28 4.25
CA GLY A 396 -13.42 2.39 3.73
C GLY A 396 -13.34 2.55 2.21
N LEU A 397 -13.18 1.43 1.49
CA LEU A 397 -13.01 1.39 0.03
C LEU A 397 -11.74 2.08 -0.49
N GLY A 398 -10.80 2.38 0.40
CA GLY A 398 -9.53 3.06 0.09
C GLY A 398 -9.40 4.42 0.77
N ASP A 399 -10.50 5.02 1.24
CA ASP A 399 -10.49 6.18 2.14
C ASP A 399 -10.89 5.75 3.56
N SER A 400 -9.94 5.78 4.49
CA SER A 400 -10.18 5.43 5.90
C SER A 400 -11.21 6.32 6.62
N ASN A 401 -11.48 7.51 6.10
CA ASN A 401 -12.50 8.40 6.67
C ASN A 401 -13.92 7.92 6.36
N ASN A 402 -14.09 7.02 5.38
CA ASN A 402 -15.33 6.26 5.18
C ASN A 402 -15.49 5.24 6.30
N SER A 403 -15.88 5.73 7.48
CA SER A 403 -16.03 4.91 8.68
C SER A 403 -17.31 4.08 8.67
N LEU A 404 -18.33 4.52 7.95
CA LEU A 404 -19.68 3.97 7.94
C LEU A 404 -20.32 4.09 6.53
N SER A 405 -21.34 3.28 6.27
CA SER A 405 -22.29 3.53 5.20
C SER A 405 -23.36 4.53 5.65
N GLY A 406 -24.01 5.19 4.69
CA GLY A 406 -25.18 6.04 4.83
C GLY A 406 -26.47 5.40 5.34
N TRP A 407 -26.38 4.34 6.14
CA TRP A 407 -27.46 3.38 6.44
C TRP A 407 -27.89 2.57 5.20
N ASP A 408 -28.89 1.71 5.39
CA ASP A 408 -29.44 0.83 4.35
C ASP A 408 -29.97 1.58 3.13
N ASN A 409 -30.36 2.85 3.29
CA ASN A 409 -30.90 3.69 2.23
C ASN A 409 -29.83 4.15 1.22
N SER A 410 -28.56 4.08 1.58
CA SER A 410 -27.43 4.59 0.79
C SER A 410 -26.79 3.56 -0.13
N VAL A 411 -27.34 2.35 -0.19
CA VAL A 411 -26.85 1.28 -1.06
C VAL A 411 -27.94 0.94 -2.06
N THR A 412 -27.60 0.87 -3.34
CA THR A 412 -28.58 0.56 -4.39
C THR A 412 -27.94 -0.07 -5.61
N VAL A 413 -28.76 -0.77 -6.39
CA VAL A 413 -28.39 -1.25 -7.72
C VAL A 413 -28.99 -0.36 -8.80
N TRP A 414 -28.15 0.14 -9.69
CA TRP A 414 -28.56 0.92 -10.85
C TRP A 414 -27.71 0.57 -12.08
N ASN A 415 -28.32 0.45 -13.26
CA ASN A 415 -27.61 0.09 -14.51
C ASN A 415 -26.68 -1.13 -14.37
N ASN A 416 -27.18 -2.19 -13.71
CA ASN A 416 -26.44 -3.42 -13.41
C ASN A 416 -25.14 -3.19 -12.62
N ARG A 417 -25.16 -2.24 -11.69
CA ARG A 417 -24.03 -1.87 -10.83
C ARG A 417 -24.48 -1.61 -9.41
N LEU A 418 -23.67 -2.07 -8.46
CA LEU A 418 -23.83 -1.76 -7.05
C LEU A 418 -23.16 -0.41 -6.72
N TYR A 419 -23.90 0.46 -6.04
CA TYR A 419 -23.44 1.76 -5.55
C TYR A 419 -23.58 1.81 -4.03
N ILE A 420 -22.60 2.38 -3.34
CA ILE A 420 -22.56 2.54 -1.88
C ILE A 420 -22.25 4.00 -1.56
N GLY A 421 -23.13 4.63 -0.78
CA GLY A 421 -22.91 5.93 -0.15
C GLY A 421 -22.24 5.82 1.21
N THR A 422 -21.34 6.75 1.53
CA THR A 422 -20.52 6.70 2.75
C THR A 422 -20.81 7.85 3.71
N TRP A 423 -20.38 7.67 4.96
CA TRP A 423 -20.16 8.74 5.91
C TRP A 423 -18.71 9.13 5.89
N ASN A 424 -18.45 10.40 5.58
CA ASN A 424 -17.13 10.96 5.58
C ASN A 424 -17.18 12.41 6.06
N TRP A 425 -16.92 12.61 7.35
CA TRP A 425 -16.89 13.93 7.97
C TRP A 425 -15.61 14.71 7.66
N ALA A 426 -14.59 14.06 7.09
CA ALA A 426 -13.33 14.72 6.77
C ALA A 426 -13.43 15.49 5.46
N ASN A 427 -14.14 14.95 4.47
CA ASN A 427 -14.17 15.53 3.13
C ASN A 427 -15.54 15.51 2.44
N GLY A 428 -16.59 15.11 3.15
CA GLY A 428 -17.93 14.96 2.60
C GLY A 428 -18.17 13.55 2.08
N GLY A 429 -19.39 13.06 2.23
CA GLY A 429 -19.76 11.71 1.85
C GLY A 429 -19.45 11.39 0.40
N GLU A 430 -19.13 10.13 0.16
CA GLU A 430 -18.71 9.61 -1.13
C GLU A 430 -19.68 8.57 -1.66
N ILE A 431 -19.70 8.39 -2.98
CA ILE A 431 -20.43 7.35 -3.69
C ILE A 431 -19.41 6.47 -4.38
N TRP A 432 -19.42 5.19 -4.04
CA TRP A 432 -18.55 4.19 -4.61
C TRP A 432 -19.32 3.23 -5.47
N LYS A 433 -18.88 3.08 -6.72
CA LYS A 433 -19.41 2.15 -7.71
C LYS A 433 -18.55 0.89 -7.75
N LYS A 434 -19.19 -0.27 -7.69
CA LYS A 434 -18.53 -1.55 -7.97
C LYS A 434 -18.21 -1.68 -9.46
N THR A 435 -16.95 -1.88 -9.81
CA THR A 435 -16.41 -1.94 -11.17
C THR A 435 -15.38 -3.08 -11.29
N VAL A 436 -14.67 -3.13 -12.41
CA VAL A 436 -13.45 -3.91 -12.59
C VAL A 436 -12.25 -2.98 -12.59
N THR A 437 -11.11 -3.48 -12.12
CA THR A 437 -9.85 -2.74 -12.16
C THR A 437 -8.79 -3.66 -12.73
N ALA A 438 -8.14 -3.27 -13.82
CA ALA A 438 -7.04 -4.00 -14.42
C ALA A 438 -5.74 -3.70 -13.66
N ASP A 439 -5.05 -4.74 -13.22
CA ASP A 439 -3.65 -4.62 -12.82
C ASP A 439 -2.92 -5.95 -12.96
N PHE A 440 -1.59 -5.87 -13.12
CA PHE A 440 -0.73 -7.04 -13.22
C PHE A 440 0.73 -6.70 -12.93
N THR A 441 1.52 -7.72 -12.59
CA THR A 441 2.99 -7.65 -12.52
C THR A 441 3.62 -8.73 -13.39
N ALA A 442 4.94 -8.64 -13.64
CA ALA A 442 5.69 -9.63 -14.39
C ALA A 442 7.06 -9.92 -13.78
N SER A 443 7.57 -11.14 -13.97
CA SER A 443 8.93 -11.53 -13.60
C SER A 443 9.46 -12.70 -14.45
N PRO A 444 10.71 -12.66 -14.93
CA PRO A 444 11.60 -11.49 -14.95
C PRO A 444 11.11 -10.42 -15.95
N THR A 445 11.52 -9.17 -15.76
CA THR A 445 11.19 -8.07 -16.71
C THR A 445 12.28 -7.84 -17.77
N ASP A 446 13.39 -8.57 -17.69
CA ASP A 446 14.48 -8.51 -18.66
C ASP A 446 15.10 -9.89 -18.91
N GLY A 447 15.75 -10.04 -20.06
CA GLY A 447 16.45 -11.28 -20.41
C GLY A 447 16.86 -11.39 -21.89
N PRO A 448 17.54 -12.49 -22.27
CA PRO A 448 17.85 -12.78 -23.67
C PRO A 448 16.61 -13.24 -24.46
N PRO A 449 16.65 -13.20 -25.80
CA PRO A 449 15.60 -13.83 -26.62
C PRO A 449 15.36 -15.28 -26.23
N GLY A 450 14.08 -15.65 -26.05
CA GLY A 450 13.65 -16.93 -25.49
C GLY A 450 13.31 -16.89 -24.00
N THR A 451 13.39 -15.74 -23.32
CA THR A 451 12.96 -15.60 -21.93
C THR A 451 11.46 -15.85 -21.77
N ASP A 452 11.13 -16.77 -20.87
CA ASP A 452 9.78 -16.97 -20.34
C ASP A 452 9.51 -15.95 -19.25
N VAL A 453 8.48 -15.11 -19.46
CA VAL A 453 8.03 -14.13 -18.48
C VAL A 453 6.73 -14.58 -17.87
N ALA A 454 6.69 -14.71 -16.54
CA ALA A 454 5.46 -14.97 -15.81
C ALA A 454 4.76 -13.65 -15.48
N PHE A 455 3.49 -13.53 -15.83
CA PHE A 455 2.61 -12.42 -15.53
C PHE A 455 1.60 -12.83 -14.44
N THR A 456 1.54 -12.08 -13.36
CA THR A 456 0.58 -12.29 -12.27
C THR A 456 -0.56 -11.28 -12.41
N ASN A 457 -1.79 -11.78 -12.48
CA ASN A 457 -2.99 -10.95 -12.53
C ASN A 457 -3.32 -10.41 -11.13
N LEU A 458 -3.38 -9.10 -10.99
CA LEU A 458 -3.74 -8.39 -9.75
C LEU A 458 -5.06 -7.63 -9.88
N SER A 459 -5.81 -7.91 -10.94
CA SER A 459 -7.05 -7.22 -11.26
C SER A 459 -8.13 -7.51 -10.21
N GLY A 460 -8.99 -6.52 -9.96
CA GLY A 460 -10.09 -6.60 -9.01
C GLY A 460 -11.47 -6.49 -9.65
N GLY A 461 -12.49 -6.89 -8.90
CA GLY A 461 -13.88 -6.93 -9.35
C GLY A 461 -14.32 -8.33 -9.80
N ASP A 462 -15.57 -8.42 -10.27
CA ASP A 462 -16.16 -9.69 -10.74
C ASP A 462 -15.87 -9.89 -12.22
N ILE A 463 -14.60 -10.10 -12.53
CA ILE A 463 -14.10 -10.17 -13.89
C ILE A 463 -14.62 -11.44 -14.58
N VAL A 464 -15.22 -11.28 -15.75
CA VAL A 464 -15.71 -12.35 -16.63
C VAL A 464 -14.66 -12.71 -17.67
N THR A 465 -13.98 -11.71 -18.25
CA THR A 465 -12.99 -11.90 -19.31
C THR A 465 -11.72 -11.12 -19.02
N THR A 466 -10.57 -11.74 -19.27
CA THR A 466 -9.23 -11.13 -19.22
C THR A 466 -8.46 -11.42 -20.50
N THR A 467 -7.99 -10.37 -21.15
CA THR A 467 -7.27 -10.43 -22.43
C THR A 467 -5.90 -9.79 -22.30
N TRP A 468 -4.86 -10.56 -22.58
CA TRP A 468 -3.46 -10.15 -22.52
C TRP A 468 -2.92 -9.84 -23.90
N ASN A 469 -2.26 -8.71 -24.06
CA ASN A 469 -1.43 -8.37 -25.22
C ASN A 469 0.00 -8.12 -24.73
N PHE A 470 0.93 -8.96 -25.15
CA PHE A 470 2.33 -8.93 -24.73
C PHE A 470 3.19 -7.91 -25.50
N GLY A 471 2.64 -7.26 -26.53
CA GLY A 471 3.31 -6.17 -27.24
C GLY A 471 4.35 -6.61 -28.28
N ASP A 472 4.58 -7.91 -28.46
CA ASP A 472 5.52 -8.49 -29.43
C ASP A 472 4.87 -8.86 -30.79
N GLY A 473 3.58 -8.53 -30.96
CA GLY A 473 2.80 -8.84 -32.16
C GLY A 473 2.17 -10.24 -32.15
N SER A 474 2.33 -11.02 -31.09
CA SER A 474 1.57 -12.26 -30.88
C SER A 474 0.05 -11.99 -30.76
N ALA A 475 -0.76 -13.01 -31.05
CA ALA A 475 -2.21 -12.90 -30.88
C ALA A 475 -2.55 -12.70 -29.39
N PRO A 476 -3.52 -11.83 -29.04
CA PRO A 476 -3.92 -11.66 -27.65
C PRO A 476 -4.38 -12.98 -27.00
N LEU A 477 -3.97 -13.20 -25.76
CA LEU A 477 -4.33 -14.38 -24.98
C LEU A 477 -5.54 -14.08 -24.08
N VAL A 478 -6.64 -14.80 -24.28
CA VAL A 478 -7.78 -14.77 -23.35
C VAL A 478 -7.58 -15.87 -22.30
N SER A 479 -7.41 -15.49 -21.04
CA SER A 479 -7.16 -16.44 -19.94
C SER A 479 -7.52 -15.85 -18.59
N SER A 480 -8.41 -16.52 -17.84
CA SER A 480 -8.83 -16.17 -16.48
C SER A 480 -7.90 -16.71 -15.39
N ALA A 481 -6.72 -17.23 -15.74
CA ALA A 481 -5.75 -17.74 -14.77
C ALA A 481 -5.17 -16.60 -13.93
N ALA A 482 -4.90 -16.88 -12.64
CA ALA A 482 -4.26 -15.93 -11.73
C ALA A 482 -2.82 -15.57 -12.17
N ALA A 483 -2.17 -16.43 -12.94
CA ALA A 483 -0.92 -16.15 -13.62
C ALA A 483 -0.88 -16.79 -15.01
N VAL A 484 -0.21 -16.12 -15.96
CA VAL A 484 0.05 -16.61 -17.32
C VAL A 484 1.53 -16.47 -17.64
N THR A 485 2.07 -17.31 -18.53
CA THR A 485 3.47 -17.21 -18.97
C THR A 485 3.50 -16.93 -20.46
N HIS A 486 4.39 -16.04 -20.89
CA HIS A 486 4.64 -15.74 -22.30
C HIS A 486 6.14 -15.72 -22.61
N THR A 487 6.53 -16.39 -23.68
CA THR A 487 7.92 -16.44 -24.15
C THR A 487 8.16 -15.34 -25.18
N TYR A 488 9.18 -14.51 -24.99
CA TYR A 488 9.55 -13.49 -25.97
C TYR A 488 10.70 -13.95 -26.87
N PRO A 489 10.45 -14.32 -28.15
CA PRO A 489 11.44 -14.96 -29.00
C PRO A 489 12.46 -14.01 -29.64
N LEU A 490 12.19 -12.70 -29.64
CA LEU A 490 13.01 -11.69 -30.30
C LEU A 490 13.45 -10.62 -29.32
N ALA A 491 14.60 -10.00 -29.58
CA ALA A 491 15.04 -8.82 -28.85
C ALA A 491 14.12 -7.63 -29.14
N GLY A 492 13.74 -6.89 -28.11
CA GLY A 492 12.81 -5.77 -28.17
C GLY A 492 12.51 -5.19 -26.81
N VAL A 493 11.81 -4.05 -26.80
CA VAL A 493 11.25 -3.44 -25.61
C VAL A 493 9.74 -3.45 -25.80
N TYR A 494 9.02 -4.19 -24.95
CA TYR A 494 7.63 -4.54 -25.18
C TYR A 494 6.71 -3.84 -24.18
N THR A 495 5.63 -3.26 -24.72
CA THR A 495 4.53 -2.68 -23.94
C THR A 495 3.48 -3.75 -23.72
N VAL A 496 3.20 -4.09 -22.46
CA VAL A 496 2.22 -5.13 -22.13
C VAL A 496 0.90 -4.47 -21.73
N THR A 497 -0.20 -5.00 -22.24
CA THR A 497 -1.56 -4.52 -21.95
C THR A 497 -2.42 -5.67 -21.43
N LEU A 498 -3.09 -5.44 -20.30
CA LEU A 498 -4.15 -6.31 -19.78
C LEU A 498 -5.48 -5.57 -19.88
N THR A 499 -6.45 -6.18 -20.55
CA THR A 499 -7.85 -5.73 -20.59
C THR A 499 -8.70 -6.67 -19.76
N VAL A 500 -9.51 -6.14 -18.84
CA VAL A 500 -10.43 -6.91 -18.01
C VAL A 500 -11.85 -6.40 -18.18
N GLU A 501 -12.82 -7.31 -18.18
CA GLU A 501 -14.23 -7.00 -18.43
C GLU A 501 -15.14 -7.84 -17.54
N ASP A 502 -16.25 -7.26 -17.08
CA ASP A 502 -17.33 -7.99 -16.38
C ASP A 502 -18.63 -8.06 -17.21
N GLY A 503 -18.56 -7.74 -18.49
CA GLY A 503 -19.69 -7.70 -19.42
C GLY A 503 -20.48 -6.39 -19.40
N VAL A 504 -20.15 -5.44 -18.51
CA VAL A 504 -20.74 -4.09 -18.49
C VAL A 504 -19.69 -2.99 -18.49
N ASP A 505 -18.57 -3.16 -17.79
CA ASP A 505 -17.47 -2.21 -17.70
C ASP A 505 -16.16 -2.91 -18.08
N THR A 506 -15.22 -2.12 -18.55
CA THR A 506 -13.93 -2.57 -19.04
C THR A 506 -12.87 -1.68 -18.42
N ASP A 507 -11.81 -2.30 -17.90
CA ASP A 507 -10.62 -1.57 -17.50
C ASP A 507 -9.38 -2.10 -18.20
N VAL A 508 -8.43 -1.21 -18.44
CA VAL A 508 -7.23 -1.50 -19.22
C VAL A 508 -6.00 -0.99 -18.48
N LYS A 509 -5.09 -1.90 -18.13
CA LYS A 509 -3.76 -1.55 -17.63
C LYS A 509 -2.75 -1.72 -18.75
N THR A 510 -2.05 -0.64 -19.08
CA THR A 510 -0.93 -0.66 -20.02
C THR A 510 0.36 -0.32 -19.29
N ARG A 511 1.37 -1.18 -19.40
CA ARG A 511 2.72 -0.93 -18.89
C ARG A 511 3.66 -0.69 -20.07
N PRO A 512 4.01 0.57 -20.38
CA PRO A 512 4.88 0.90 -21.49
C PRO A 512 6.31 0.43 -21.22
N ALA A 513 6.98 -0.13 -22.25
CA ALA A 513 8.37 -0.57 -22.17
C ALA A 513 8.67 -1.49 -20.98
N TYR A 514 7.71 -2.37 -20.64
CA TYR A 514 7.73 -3.14 -19.40
C TYR A 514 8.66 -4.35 -19.44
N ILE A 515 8.73 -5.02 -20.60
CA ILE A 515 9.62 -6.19 -20.79
C ILE A 515 10.76 -5.80 -21.74
N ARG A 516 12.01 -6.04 -21.33
CA ARG A 516 13.20 -5.74 -22.12
C ARG A 516 13.96 -7.00 -22.47
N ILE A 517 13.82 -7.43 -23.72
CA ILE A 517 14.56 -8.55 -24.27
C ILE A 517 15.72 -8.03 -25.09
N ALA A 518 16.93 -8.41 -24.73
CA ALA A 518 18.13 -7.98 -25.45
C ALA A 518 19.12 -9.13 -25.53
N TYR A 519 19.76 -9.27 -26.69
CA TYR A 519 20.91 -10.17 -26.78
C TYR A 519 21.97 -9.72 -25.75
N PRO A 520 22.59 -10.67 -25.03
CA PRO A 520 23.75 -10.34 -24.23
C PRO A 520 24.79 -9.73 -25.15
N ILE A 521 25.12 -8.46 -24.92
CA ILE A 521 26.09 -7.77 -25.75
C ILE A 521 27.47 -8.23 -25.30
N TYR A 522 28.05 -9.19 -26.01
CA TYR A 522 29.48 -9.43 -25.99
C TYR A 522 30.15 -8.34 -26.85
N LEU A 523 30.34 -7.15 -26.28
CA LEU A 523 31.16 -6.13 -26.93
C LEU A 523 32.62 -6.62 -26.95
N PRO A 524 33.32 -6.64 -28.11
CA PRO A 524 34.76 -6.44 -28.08
C PRO A 524 34.98 -5.05 -27.48
N LEU A 525 35.56 -4.99 -26.27
CA LEU A 525 35.65 -3.77 -25.49
C LEU A 525 36.53 -2.73 -26.21
N VAL A 526 35.91 -1.78 -26.90
CA VAL A 526 36.53 -0.49 -27.22
C VAL A 526 36.57 0.29 -25.92
N VAL A 527 37.75 0.38 -25.33
CA VAL A 527 38.05 1.10 -24.09
C VAL A 527 37.67 2.57 -24.25
N ARG A 528 36.52 2.99 -23.70
CA ARG A 528 36.28 4.39 -23.35
C ARG A 528 36.90 4.64 -21.98
N ALA A 529 37.61 5.76 -21.87
CA ALA A 529 38.37 6.22 -20.73
C ALA A 529 37.66 6.00 -19.38
N TYR A 530 38.28 5.21 -18.50
CA TYR A 530 37.90 5.08 -17.10
C TYR A 530 38.44 6.28 -16.30
N ASN A 531 37.59 6.79 -15.41
CA ASN A 531 37.88 7.91 -14.51
C ASN A 531 38.87 7.47 -13.41
N PRO A 532 40.05 8.11 -13.25
CA PRO A 532 41.17 7.62 -12.42
C PRO A 532 41.03 7.81 -10.90
N LEU A 533 39.80 7.92 -10.35
CA LEU A 533 39.52 8.11 -8.91
C LEU A 533 38.77 6.93 -8.26
N LEU A 534 38.79 5.75 -8.88
CA LEU A 534 37.94 4.63 -8.45
C LEU A 534 38.48 3.89 -7.22
N THR A 535 37.68 3.85 -6.15
CA THR A 535 37.84 2.92 -5.02
C THR A 535 37.71 1.47 -5.50
N LEU A 536 38.67 0.62 -5.13
CA LEU A 536 38.58 -0.83 -5.32
C LEU A 536 38.13 -1.48 -4.01
N TYR A 537 37.02 -2.23 -4.07
CA TYR A 537 36.58 -3.14 -3.00
C TYR A 537 36.36 -4.55 -3.57
N ASP A 538 36.81 -5.55 -2.82
CA ASP A 538 36.61 -6.98 -3.12
C ASP A 538 36.44 -7.75 -1.81
N ASP A 539 35.26 -8.33 -1.60
CA ASP A 539 34.88 -9.12 -0.42
C ASP A 539 34.89 -10.63 -0.66
N PHE A 540 35.15 -11.04 -1.91
CA PHE A 540 35.16 -12.43 -2.35
C PHE A 540 33.91 -13.28 -1.93
N ASP A 541 32.78 -12.64 -1.56
CA ASP A 541 31.55 -13.27 -1.04
C ASP A 541 30.33 -13.07 -1.98
N ASN A 542 30.42 -12.18 -2.96
CA ASN A 542 29.30 -11.81 -3.85
C ASN A 542 29.16 -12.74 -5.08
N ALA A 543 28.07 -13.52 -5.12
CA ALA A 543 27.73 -14.45 -6.20
C ALA A 543 27.35 -13.82 -7.56
N ALA A 544 27.28 -12.49 -7.65
CA ALA A 544 27.15 -11.79 -8.93
C ALA A 544 28.50 -11.63 -9.67
N PHE A 545 29.62 -11.97 -9.03
CA PHE A 545 30.98 -11.70 -9.50
C PHE A 545 31.97 -12.87 -9.29
N ASP A 546 31.51 -14.06 -8.94
CA ASP A 546 32.28 -15.24 -8.46
C ASP A 546 32.72 -16.23 -9.55
N GLY A 547 32.85 -15.78 -10.79
CA GLY A 547 33.54 -16.53 -11.84
C GLY A 547 35.05 -16.32 -11.76
N PHE A 548 35.78 -17.31 -11.23
CA PHE A 548 37.23 -17.52 -11.32
C PHE A 548 38.05 -16.41 -12.01
N TYR A 549 38.82 -15.64 -11.23
CA TYR A 549 39.63 -14.51 -11.73
C TYR A 549 38.81 -13.49 -12.52
N ASN A 550 38.62 -12.30 -11.97
CA ASN A 550 38.33 -11.15 -12.81
C ASN A 550 39.67 -10.58 -13.34
N PRO A 551 40.13 -10.92 -14.56
CA PRO A 551 41.38 -10.39 -15.11
C PRO A 551 41.34 -8.85 -15.27
N LEU A 552 40.15 -8.24 -15.13
CA LEU A 552 39.98 -6.79 -15.13
C LEU A 552 40.38 -6.14 -13.79
N LYS A 553 40.40 -6.88 -12.66
CA LYS A 553 40.75 -6.34 -11.33
C LYS A 553 42.14 -6.76 -10.83
N TRP A 554 42.52 -8.04 -10.97
CA TRP A 554 43.78 -8.56 -10.42
C TRP A 554 44.55 -9.40 -11.44
N GLN A 555 45.86 -9.18 -11.53
CA GLN A 555 46.79 -9.96 -12.36
C GLN A 555 47.63 -10.86 -11.47
N PHE A 556 47.56 -12.17 -11.69
CA PHE A 556 48.45 -13.12 -11.03
C PHE A 556 49.86 -13.06 -11.61
N ARG A 557 50.85 -12.96 -10.72
CA ARG A 557 52.28 -13.07 -11.05
C ARG A 557 52.92 -14.03 -10.05
N GLY A 558 52.94 -15.31 -10.40
CA GLY A 558 53.52 -16.36 -9.58
C GLY A 558 53.95 -17.56 -10.42
N ASP A 559 54.82 -18.40 -9.86
CA ASP A 559 55.22 -19.67 -10.45
C ASP A 559 54.17 -20.74 -10.09
N SER A 560 53.31 -21.06 -11.05
CA SER A 560 52.20 -22.01 -10.87
C SER A 560 52.65 -23.44 -10.56
N ASN A 561 53.96 -23.74 -10.62
CA ASN A 561 54.49 -25.05 -10.23
C ASN A 561 54.53 -25.24 -8.70
N TYR A 562 54.54 -24.15 -7.92
CA TYR A 562 54.71 -24.21 -6.46
C TYR A 562 53.59 -23.51 -5.69
N PHE A 563 52.82 -22.63 -6.36
CA PHE A 563 51.76 -21.85 -5.75
C PHE A 563 50.45 -22.02 -6.51
N THR A 564 49.35 -22.18 -5.78
CA THR A 564 48.01 -22.17 -6.38
C THR A 564 47.11 -21.17 -5.68
N MET A 565 46.25 -20.50 -6.45
CA MET A 565 45.31 -19.49 -5.97
C MET A 565 43.90 -19.79 -6.46
N GLN A 566 42.94 -19.72 -5.55
CA GLN A 566 41.52 -19.94 -5.85
C GLN A 566 40.63 -19.28 -4.80
N GLN A 567 39.44 -18.87 -5.21
CA GLN A 567 38.41 -18.40 -4.28
C GLN A 567 37.73 -19.61 -3.62
N GLN A 568 37.61 -19.60 -2.29
CA GLN A 568 36.89 -20.63 -1.53
C GLN A 568 36.23 -20.00 -0.30
N ASN A 569 34.95 -20.32 -0.07
CA ASN A 569 34.18 -19.92 1.10
C ASN A 569 34.29 -18.42 1.42
N GLY A 570 34.11 -17.56 0.42
CA GLY A 570 34.14 -16.12 0.66
C GLY A 570 35.52 -15.47 0.71
N ALA A 571 36.60 -16.22 0.47
CA ALA A 571 37.96 -15.70 0.58
C ALA A 571 38.84 -16.13 -0.60
N MET A 572 39.85 -15.32 -0.90
CA MET A 572 40.93 -15.71 -1.80
C MET A 572 41.94 -16.60 -1.05
N VAL A 573 42.12 -17.83 -1.52
CA VAL A 573 42.98 -18.84 -0.90
C VAL A 573 44.23 -19.05 -1.73
N LEU A 574 45.39 -18.75 -1.13
CA LEU A 574 46.71 -19.07 -1.68
C LEU A 574 47.27 -20.29 -0.93
N THR A 575 47.78 -21.27 -1.66
CA THR A 575 48.48 -22.44 -1.09
C THR A 575 49.86 -22.57 -1.71
N SER A 576 50.80 -23.12 -0.93
CA SER A 576 52.16 -23.40 -1.39
C SER A 576 52.56 -24.85 -1.11
N ALA A 577 53.36 -25.42 -2.01
CA ALA A 577 53.97 -26.75 -1.83
C ALA A 577 55.37 -26.80 -2.46
N ASN A 578 56.38 -27.18 -1.66
CA ASN A 578 57.76 -27.42 -2.11
C ASN A 578 58.41 -26.24 -2.86
N ALA A 579 58.07 -24.99 -2.50
CA ALA A 579 58.62 -23.82 -3.17
C ALA A 579 60.12 -23.64 -2.84
N PRO A 580 60.98 -23.29 -3.82
CA PRO A 580 62.36 -22.88 -3.54
C PRO A 580 62.42 -21.62 -2.65
N ALA A 581 63.52 -21.44 -1.93
CA ALA A 581 63.77 -20.23 -1.14
C ALA A 581 63.80 -18.96 -2.02
N GLU A 582 63.47 -17.81 -1.42
CA GLU A 582 63.45 -16.48 -2.05
C GLU A 582 62.53 -16.34 -3.26
N ARG A 583 61.41 -17.07 -3.26
CA ARG A 583 60.35 -16.95 -4.29
C ARG A 583 59.20 -16.09 -3.79
N ASP A 584 58.71 -15.23 -4.68
CA ASP A 584 57.61 -14.30 -4.42
C ASP A 584 56.44 -14.65 -5.36
N THR A 585 55.22 -14.64 -4.82
CA THR A 585 53.99 -14.74 -5.62
C THR A 585 53.03 -13.64 -5.22
N VAL A 586 52.48 -12.93 -6.19
CA VAL A 586 51.61 -11.78 -5.92
C VAL A 586 50.43 -11.73 -6.88
N MET A 587 49.30 -11.25 -6.39
CA MET A 587 48.28 -10.61 -7.21
C MET A 587 48.53 -9.11 -7.23
N VAL A 588 48.60 -8.57 -8.44
CA VAL A 588 48.80 -7.15 -8.69
C VAL A 588 47.48 -6.52 -9.09
N ALA A 589 47.09 -5.43 -8.42
CA ALA A 589 45.90 -4.68 -8.81
C ALA A 589 46.06 -4.12 -10.23
N ASN A 590 45.11 -4.41 -11.11
CA ASN A 590 45.14 -4.02 -12.52
C ASN A 590 44.65 -2.57 -12.67
N MET A 591 45.52 -1.59 -12.38
CA MET A 591 45.23 -0.15 -12.56
C MET A 591 45.90 0.39 -13.83
N PRO A 592 45.16 1.01 -14.78
CA PRO A 592 45.71 1.57 -16.02
C PRO A 592 46.17 3.03 -15.86
N GLN A 593 47.47 3.26 -16.10
CA GLN A 593 48.19 4.56 -16.20
C GLN A 593 48.46 5.36 -14.89
N GLU A 594 49.71 5.88 -14.83
CA GLU A 594 50.38 6.68 -13.79
C GLU A 594 49.92 6.49 -12.34
N ARG A 595 50.51 5.49 -11.66
CA ARG A 595 50.23 5.12 -10.28
C ARG A 595 51.02 5.98 -9.30
N THR A 596 50.51 7.18 -9.03
CA THR A 596 51.14 8.14 -8.11
C THR A 596 50.66 7.96 -6.67
N LEU A 597 51.33 8.60 -5.71
CA LEU A 597 50.87 8.63 -4.31
C LEU A 597 49.48 9.24 -4.12
N GLN A 598 48.99 10.01 -5.09
CA GLN A 598 47.65 10.59 -4.98
C GLN A 598 46.53 9.56 -5.18
N GLN A 599 46.84 8.41 -5.78
CA GLN A 599 45.84 7.41 -6.15
C GLN A 599 45.81 6.20 -5.20
N VAL A 600 46.94 5.87 -4.58
CA VAL A 600 47.06 4.74 -3.63
C VAL A 600 47.39 5.32 -2.26
N GLN A 601 46.38 5.75 -1.52
CA GLN A 601 46.57 6.41 -0.22
C GLN A 601 46.15 5.52 0.95
N ARG A 602 45.22 4.59 0.73
CA ARG A 602 44.88 3.56 1.71
C ARG A 602 44.83 2.20 1.03
N PHE A 603 45.54 1.23 1.60
CA PHE A 603 45.46 -0.18 1.22
C PHE A 603 45.19 -1.02 2.45
N GLN A 604 44.08 -1.74 2.45
CA GLN A 604 43.66 -2.60 3.56
C GLN A 604 43.26 -3.96 3.04
N ALA A 605 43.59 -5.01 3.78
CA ALA A 605 43.04 -6.34 3.59
C ALA A 605 42.99 -7.10 4.91
N ARG A 606 42.13 -8.11 4.97
CA ARG A 606 42.19 -9.14 6.00
C ARG A 606 43.10 -10.27 5.55
N LEU A 607 43.97 -10.72 6.45
CA LEU A 607 44.88 -11.84 6.23
C LEU A 607 44.70 -12.88 7.34
N LYS A 608 44.81 -14.15 6.98
CA LYS A 608 44.84 -15.27 7.94
C LYS A 608 45.74 -16.37 7.39
N ILE A 609 46.60 -16.93 8.23
CA ILE A 609 47.37 -18.14 7.90
C ILE A 609 46.74 -19.36 8.56
N SER A 610 46.82 -20.51 7.90
CA SER A 610 46.40 -21.79 8.47
C SER A 610 47.42 -22.32 9.52
N PRO A 611 46.99 -23.24 10.41
CA PRO A 611 47.87 -23.80 11.44
C PRO A 611 49.07 -24.60 10.91
N ASP A 612 48.95 -25.20 9.73
CA ASP A 612 49.97 -25.96 9.01
C ASP A 612 51.00 -25.08 8.29
N THR A 613 50.79 -23.76 8.27
CA THR A 613 51.75 -22.81 7.70
C THR A 613 53.08 -22.87 8.43
N ASN A 614 54.15 -23.19 7.69
CA ASN A 614 55.52 -23.24 8.17
C ASN A 614 56.46 -22.45 7.25
N SER A 615 57.26 -21.56 7.84
CA SER A 615 58.29 -20.77 7.14
C SER A 615 57.75 -19.97 5.96
N TRP A 616 56.50 -19.49 6.10
CA TRP A 616 55.73 -18.88 5.03
C TRP A 616 54.73 -17.88 5.59
N GLY A 617 54.29 -16.93 4.77
CA GLY A 617 53.40 -15.86 5.22
C GLY A 617 52.79 -15.04 4.09
N GLY A 618 51.78 -14.26 4.46
CA GLY A 618 51.03 -13.40 3.56
C GLY A 618 51.36 -11.93 3.74
N LYS A 619 51.37 -11.19 2.64
CA LYS A 619 51.67 -9.75 2.65
C LYS A 619 50.62 -8.94 1.92
N ILE A 620 50.32 -7.78 2.50
CA ILE A 620 49.86 -6.63 1.72
C ILE A 620 51.06 -5.71 1.54
N GLN A 621 51.27 -5.25 0.31
CA GLN A 621 52.41 -4.44 -0.04
C GLN A 621 52.02 -3.35 -1.03
N ILE A 622 52.51 -2.13 -0.80
CA ILE A 622 52.57 -1.09 -1.81
C ILE A 622 54.04 -0.91 -2.18
N SER A 623 54.38 -1.02 -3.46
CA SER A 623 55.78 -0.98 -3.90
C SER A 623 55.92 -0.42 -5.30
N SER A 624 57.11 0.11 -5.65
CA SER A 624 57.39 0.44 -7.05
C SER A 624 57.62 -0.84 -7.87
N ASP A 625 57.31 -0.80 -9.18
CA ASP A 625 57.50 -1.97 -10.04
C ASP A 625 58.98 -2.31 -10.34
N ASP A 626 59.93 -1.46 -9.92
CA ASP A 626 61.38 -1.62 -10.11
C ASP A 626 62.10 -2.30 -8.93
N LEU A 627 61.39 -3.00 -8.04
CA LEU A 627 61.97 -3.72 -6.89
C LEU A 627 63.14 -4.62 -7.32
N GLY A 628 64.30 -4.43 -6.67
CA GLY A 628 65.47 -5.29 -6.86
C GLY A 628 66.21 -5.12 -8.19
N VAL A 629 65.85 -4.14 -9.03
CA VAL A 629 66.58 -3.84 -10.27
C VAL A 629 67.87 -3.07 -9.92
N PRO A 630 69.07 -3.61 -10.19
CA PRO A 630 70.33 -2.92 -9.85
C PRO A 630 70.43 -1.55 -10.51
N GLY A 631 70.73 -0.52 -9.72
CA GLY A 631 70.89 0.86 -10.21
C GLY A 631 69.59 1.65 -10.40
N LYS A 632 68.42 1.08 -10.08
CA LYS A 632 67.15 1.80 -10.01
C LYS A 632 66.74 2.10 -8.57
N THR A 633 66.16 3.28 -8.35
CA THR A 633 65.55 3.65 -7.08
C THR A 633 64.26 2.86 -6.87
N TRP A 634 64.13 2.17 -5.75
CA TRP A 634 62.93 1.40 -5.41
C TRP A 634 62.49 1.65 -3.97
N TRP A 635 61.20 1.43 -3.74
CA TRP A 635 60.56 1.54 -2.42
C TRP A 635 59.50 0.45 -2.27
N SER A 636 59.33 -0.04 -1.04
CA SER A 636 58.20 -0.88 -0.64
C SER A 636 57.76 -0.58 0.80
N ALA A 637 56.45 -0.48 1.03
CA ALA A 637 55.85 -0.59 2.35
C ALA A 637 54.98 -1.85 2.41
N SER A 638 55.15 -2.70 3.41
CA SER A 638 54.38 -3.93 3.56
C SER A 638 53.97 -4.20 4.99
N CYS A 639 52.96 -5.04 5.14
CA CYS A 639 52.63 -5.76 6.36
C CYS A 639 52.56 -7.25 6.02
N ASP A 640 53.42 -8.02 6.67
CA ASP A 640 53.70 -9.42 6.38
C ASP A 640 53.31 -10.28 7.59
N LEU A 641 52.23 -11.05 7.48
CA LEU A 641 51.80 -12.07 8.45
C LEU A 641 52.59 -13.36 8.19
N VAL A 642 53.62 -13.62 8.98
CA VAL A 642 54.63 -14.66 8.74
C VAL A 642 54.80 -15.60 9.93
N ARG A 643 55.29 -16.81 9.65
CA ARG A 643 55.68 -17.79 10.67
C ARG A 643 57.02 -18.45 10.32
N TYR A 644 58.12 -17.72 10.46
CA TYR A 644 59.47 -18.21 10.13
C TYR A 644 59.92 -19.38 11.01
N GLY A 645 60.50 -20.41 10.39
CA GLY A 645 61.15 -21.54 11.06
C GLY A 645 60.26 -22.33 12.02
N GLY A 646 58.93 -22.28 11.84
CA GLY A 646 57.96 -22.88 12.76
C GLY A 646 57.76 -22.11 14.08
N GLY A 647 58.31 -20.90 14.20
CA GLY A 647 58.21 -20.03 15.37
C GLY A 647 56.81 -19.49 15.64
N THR A 648 56.70 -18.59 16.63
CA THR A 648 55.46 -17.86 16.91
C THR A 648 55.13 -16.93 15.73
N PRO A 649 53.91 -16.96 15.18
CA PRO A 649 53.57 -16.06 14.09
C PRO A 649 53.60 -14.59 14.53
N SER A 650 54.00 -13.72 13.63
CA SER A 650 54.01 -12.26 13.81
C SER A 650 53.53 -11.56 12.55
N ILE A 651 53.03 -10.33 12.71
CA ILE A 651 52.83 -9.40 11.60
C ILE A 651 53.95 -8.38 11.66
N GLY A 652 54.92 -8.52 10.77
CA GLY A 652 55.98 -7.53 10.58
C GLY A 652 55.50 -6.49 9.58
N CYS A 653 55.44 -5.22 9.95
CA CYS A 653 55.19 -4.16 8.98
C CYS A 653 56.40 -3.24 8.90
N GLY A 654 56.70 -2.77 7.70
CA GLY A 654 57.84 -1.88 7.52
C GLY A 654 57.93 -1.22 6.16
N ILE A 655 58.96 -0.40 6.02
CA ILE A 655 59.32 0.33 4.81
C ILE A 655 60.76 -0.04 4.46
N GLY A 656 60.99 -0.44 3.22
CA GLY A 656 62.32 -0.64 2.63
C GLY A 656 62.53 0.29 1.44
N SER A 657 63.75 0.79 1.27
CA SER A 657 64.13 1.58 0.09
C SER A 657 65.60 1.41 -0.29
N SER A 658 65.91 1.74 -1.55
CA SER A 658 67.27 1.72 -2.10
C SER A 658 68.27 2.69 -1.43
N ALA A 659 67.78 3.66 -0.64
CA ALA A 659 68.61 4.69 0.00
C ALA A 659 69.11 4.28 1.41
N GLY A 660 68.65 3.15 1.95
CA GLY A 660 68.94 2.71 3.31
C GLY A 660 68.08 3.47 4.33
N GLY A 661 67.22 2.75 5.03
CA GLY A 661 66.23 3.32 5.93
C GLY A 661 65.11 2.32 6.17
N GLU A 662 65.42 1.23 6.87
CA GLU A 662 64.43 0.23 7.26
C GLU A 662 63.74 0.68 8.53
N TYR A 663 62.46 1.04 8.42
CA TYR A 663 61.58 1.17 9.57
C TYR A 663 60.74 -0.09 9.61
N GLY A 664 60.75 -0.79 10.75
CA GLY A 664 59.95 -1.99 10.93
C GLY A 664 59.49 -2.11 12.38
N PHE A 665 58.35 -2.77 12.56
CA PHE A 665 57.90 -3.26 13.85
C PHE A 665 57.25 -4.63 13.67
N ASP A 666 57.22 -5.40 14.75
CA ASP A 666 56.53 -6.68 14.80
C ASP A 666 55.34 -6.60 15.76
N HIS A 667 54.20 -7.08 15.32
CA HIS A 667 53.02 -7.30 16.14
C HIS A 667 52.84 -8.81 16.38
N PRO A 668 52.70 -9.29 17.64
CA PRO A 668 52.42 -10.71 17.91
C PRO A 668 51.14 -11.18 17.20
N ALA A 669 51.18 -12.36 16.59
CA ALA A 669 50.03 -12.91 15.88
C ALA A 669 49.73 -14.35 16.32
N GLU A 670 48.60 -14.87 15.85
CA GLU A 670 48.11 -16.22 16.10
C GLU A 670 47.76 -16.88 14.77
N VAL A 671 47.95 -18.19 14.69
CA VAL A 671 47.47 -18.97 13.53
C VAL A 671 45.95 -19.05 13.55
N ASN A 672 45.33 -19.17 12.38
CA ASN A 672 43.88 -19.31 12.18
C ASN A 672 43.03 -18.14 12.74
N ARG A 673 43.63 -16.98 12.96
CA ARG A 673 42.94 -15.73 13.28
C ARG A 673 43.03 -14.77 12.08
N TRP A 674 41.92 -14.11 11.79
CA TRP A 674 41.90 -13.00 10.83
C TRP A 674 42.47 -11.74 11.46
N TYR A 675 43.36 -11.09 10.72
CA TYR A 675 43.91 -9.77 11.06
C TYR A 675 43.61 -8.80 9.95
N THR A 676 43.16 -7.59 10.28
CA THR A 676 43.02 -6.50 9.32
C THR A 676 44.29 -5.69 9.30
N ALA A 677 45.10 -5.82 8.25
CA ALA A 677 46.26 -4.96 8.03
C ALA A 677 45.87 -3.78 7.14
N ARG A 678 46.32 -2.58 7.50
CA ARG A 678 46.08 -1.36 6.72
C ARG A 678 47.34 -0.51 6.66
N ILE A 679 47.68 -0.09 5.45
CA ILE A 679 48.73 0.88 5.14
C ILE A 679 48.06 2.16 4.67
N GLU A 680 48.31 3.27 5.34
CA GLU A 680 47.89 4.60 4.92
C GLU A 680 49.11 5.43 4.54
N ILE A 681 49.01 6.19 3.46
CA ILE A 681 50.05 7.07 2.97
C ILE A 681 49.49 8.47 2.84
N ASP A 682 50.13 9.40 3.53
CA ASP A 682 49.89 10.82 3.33
C ASP A 682 50.59 11.26 2.02
N PRO A 683 49.86 11.68 0.98
CA PRO A 683 50.43 12.06 -0.31
C PRO A 683 51.29 13.32 -0.24
N GLU A 684 51.05 14.21 0.73
CA GLU A 684 51.77 15.47 0.86
C GLU A 684 53.08 15.29 1.59
N SER A 685 53.09 14.47 2.63
CA SER A 685 54.29 14.23 3.45
C SER A 685 55.05 12.96 3.06
N ALA A 686 54.45 12.06 2.28
CA ALA A 686 54.91 10.68 2.04
C ALA A 686 55.15 9.90 3.34
N ARG A 687 54.37 10.22 4.39
CA ARG A 687 54.38 9.50 5.66
C ARG A 687 53.47 8.29 5.56
N PHE A 688 54.01 7.13 5.91
CA PHE A 688 53.28 5.87 6.02
C PHE A 688 52.80 5.68 7.44
N CYS A 689 51.58 5.18 7.61
CA CYS A 689 51.04 4.75 8.89
C CYS A 689 50.50 3.32 8.75
N PHE A 690 50.86 2.46 9.70
CA PHE A 690 50.48 1.05 9.68
C PHE A 690 49.48 0.76 10.80
N TYR A 691 48.41 0.05 10.47
CA TYR A 691 47.38 -0.35 11.42
C TYR A 691 47.15 -1.85 11.36
N ILE A 692 46.97 -2.47 12.53
CA ILE A 692 46.57 -3.87 12.70
C ILE A 692 45.31 -3.89 13.54
N ASP A 693 44.25 -4.53 13.04
CA ASP A 693 42.91 -4.57 13.65
C ASP A 693 42.40 -3.17 14.05
N GLY A 694 42.69 -2.17 13.21
CA GLY A 694 42.32 -0.76 13.41
C GLY A 694 43.22 0.02 14.39
N MET A 695 44.13 -0.63 15.10
CA MET A 695 45.08 0.02 16.01
C MET A 695 46.32 0.51 15.28
N LEU A 696 46.66 1.80 15.44
CA LEU A 696 47.87 2.40 14.89
C LEU A 696 49.10 1.80 15.57
N GLN A 697 49.99 1.20 14.78
CA GLN A 697 51.23 0.60 15.27
C GLN A 697 52.41 1.56 15.17
N GLY A 698 52.42 2.41 14.15
CA GLY A 698 53.46 3.41 13.96
C GLY A 698 53.31 4.15 12.64
N CYS A 699 53.91 5.33 12.57
CA CYS A 699 54.03 6.10 11.33
C CYS A 699 55.49 6.50 11.09
N HIS A 700 55.93 6.46 9.82
CA HIS A 700 57.29 6.82 9.45
C HIS A 700 57.34 7.52 8.09
N THR A 701 58.25 8.48 7.96
CA THR A 701 58.55 9.15 6.69
C THR A 701 59.94 8.71 6.25
N PRO A 702 60.09 8.01 5.12
CA PRO A 702 61.39 7.51 4.67
C PRO A 702 62.33 8.67 4.30
N ALA A 703 63.65 8.45 4.42
CA ALA A 703 64.66 9.47 4.17
C ALA A 703 64.65 10.00 2.72
N ASP A 704 64.17 9.19 1.77
CA ASP A 704 63.99 9.50 0.35
C ASP A 704 62.54 9.87 -0.02
N ALA A 705 61.73 10.32 0.95
CA ALA A 705 60.33 10.74 0.76
C ALA A 705 60.10 11.69 -0.44
N SER A 706 61.04 12.57 -0.76
CA SER A 706 60.94 13.48 -1.91
C SER A 706 60.95 12.75 -3.26
N ALA A 707 61.70 11.66 -3.38
CA ALA A 707 61.73 10.83 -4.59
C ALA A 707 60.45 9.98 -4.71
N LEU A 708 59.91 9.56 -3.57
CA LEU A 708 58.64 8.84 -3.51
C LEU A 708 57.49 9.72 -4.02
N LYS A 709 57.38 10.99 -3.57
CA LYS A 709 56.33 11.94 -4.01
C LYS A 709 56.20 12.12 -5.53
N THR A 710 57.27 11.86 -6.28
CA THR A 710 57.30 11.99 -7.74
C THR A 710 57.23 10.64 -8.46
N ALA A 711 57.08 9.53 -7.75
CA ALA A 711 56.96 8.20 -8.33
C ALA A 711 55.60 8.01 -9.04
N THR A 712 55.63 7.37 -10.21
CA THR A 712 54.46 7.17 -11.09
C THR A 712 54.13 5.68 -11.32
N ASN A 713 54.81 4.78 -10.62
CA ASN A 713 54.73 3.32 -10.80
C ASN A 713 54.47 2.55 -9.49
N LEU A 714 53.70 3.13 -8.56
CA LEU A 714 53.39 2.51 -7.28
C LEU A 714 52.26 1.48 -7.40
N THR A 715 52.45 0.30 -6.84
CA THR A 715 51.56 -0.82 -7.08
C THR A 715 51.17 -1.47 -5.76
N ALA A 716 49.86 -1.54 -5.50
CA ALA A 716 49.29 -2.33 -4.42
C ALA A 716 49.24 -3.82 -4.82
N ARG A 717 49.66 -4.69 -3.90
CA ARG A 717 49.85 -6.13 -4.10
C ARG A 717 49.39 -6.88 -2.86
N ILE A 718 48.63 -7.96 -3.08
CA ILE A 718 48.45 -9.01 -2.07
C ILE A 718 49.25 -10.23 -2.53
N GLY A 719 49.92 -10.93 -1.63
CA GLY A 719 50.70 -12.08 -2.04
C GLY A 719 51.44 -12.75 -0.90
N ALA A 720 52.44 -13.54 -1.24
CA ALA A 720 53.29 -14.20 -0.28
C ALA A 720 54.75 -14.10 -0.70
N TRP A 721 55.60 -13.83 0.28
CA TRP A 721 57.05 -13.97 0.15
C TRP A 721 57.51 -15.23 0.86
N ASN A 722 58.41 -15.97 0.22
CA ASN A 722 59.01 -17.16 0.81
C ASN A 722 60.49 -16.90 1.11
N GLY A 723 60.84 -16.86 2.40
CA GLY A 723 62.23 -16.71 2.86
C GLY A 723 63.02 -18.02 2.95
N ASP A 724 62.36 -19.18 3.06
CA ASP A 724 63.01 -20.47 3.33
C ASP A 724 62.73 -21.51 2.23
N ALA A 725 63.51 -22.58 2.16
CA ALA A 725 63.28 -23.67 1.21
C ALA A 725 62.16 -24.62 1.69
N ASN A 726 61.26 -24.99 0.77
CA ASN A 726 60.15 -25.94 0.95
C ASN A 726 59.09 -25.54 2.00
N PRO A 727 58.56 -24.30 1.99
CA PRO A 727 57.41 -23.96 2.81
C PRO A 727 56.18 -24.79 2.43
N THR A 728 55.28 -24.95 3.39
CA THR A 728 53.92 -25.46 3.18
C THR A 728 52.96 -24.62 4.00
N GLY A 729 51.74 -24.46 3.51
CA GLY A 729 50.67 -23.79 4.25
C GLY A 729 49.56 -23.27 3.36
N THR A 730 48.56 -22.67 4.01
CA THR A 730 47.47 -21.94 3.36
C THR A 730 47.32 -20.52 3.91
N LEU A 731 47.09 -19.57 3.02
CA LEU A 731 46.86 -18.15 3.32
C LEU A 731 45.52 -17.72 2.74
N TYR A 732 44.80 -16.92 3.50
CA TYR A 732 43.50 -16.39 3.13
C TYR A 732 43.55 -14.87 3.08
N PHE A 733 42.95 -14.28 2.04
CA PHE A 733 42.69 -12.86 1.91
C PHE A 733 41.21 -12.59 1.74
N ASP A 734 40.75 -11.51 2.37
CA ASP A 734 39.36 -11.08 2.35
C ASP A 734 39.28 -9.55 2.59
N ASP A 735 38.14 -8.93 2.31
CA ASP A 735 37.85 -7.51 2.56
C ASP A 735 38.97 -6.57 2.08
N VAL A 736 39.29 -6.64 0.78
CA VAL A 736 40.39 -5.87 0.19
C VAL A 736 39.89 -4.50 -0.28
N TYR A 737 40.51 -3.45 0.23
CA TYR A 737 40.20 -2.05 -0.08
C TYR A 737 41.43 -1.30 -0.59
N ILE A 738 41.29 -0.60 -1.72
CA ILE A 738 42.26 0.40 -2.19
C ILE A 738 41.50 1.69 -2.46
N THR A 739 41.84 2.78 -1.77
CA THR A 739 41.15 4.07 -1.95
C THR A 739 42.13 5.25 -2.02
N PRO A 740 41.77 6.33 -2.74
CA PRO A 740 42.25 7.66 -2.41
C PRO A 740 41.63 8.08 -1.07
N VAL A 741 42.38 8.77 -0.22
CA VAL A 741 41.91 9.46 0.99
C VAL A 741 41.07 10.67 0.54
N GLY A 742 39.76 10.50 0.65
CA GLY A 742 38.78 11.58 0.76
C GLY A 742 38.06 11.47 2.11
N PRO A 743 37.34 12.51 2.56
CA PRO A 743 36.76 12.60 3.90
C PRO A 743 35.84 11.44 4.28
#